data_AF-A0A511MZ01-F1
#
_entry.id   AF-A0A511MZ01-F1
#
_cell.length_a   1.000
_cell.length_b   1.000
_cell.length_c   1.000
_cell.angle_alpha   90.00
_cell.angle_beta   90.00
_cell.angle_gamma   90.00
#
_symmetry.space_group_name_H-M   'P 1'
#
loop_
_entity.id
_entity.type
_entity.pdbx_description
1 polymer ?
#
loop_
_entity_poly.entity_id
_entity_poly.type
_entity_poly.pdbx_seq_one_letter_code
_entity_poly.pdbx_strand_id
1 'polypeptide(L)'
;MKPLMRPSLNLTGLLALLALSACNTLTPPKAAVNLVDPQADERTRSLFDYLQSVRGKEVIFGHQHATTEGMTLTAQDGSQSEVKNSVGDFPGMFGWDTLSLEGFEKPGVSGNKTQSRDNLIEVMKKAYKAGGVLALSAHMPNFVTGGSFYDTKGNVVSHILPGGSKHTEYNQFLDMIADFALNLKDDSGKPIPVIFRPFHEQNGGWFWWGAPYRTADQYKAIYRYTVEYLRDVKGVHNFLFAYSPNVPFNQSEATYLETYPGDEYVDILGLDAYYDGKSPAWYSGTAQDAKLVSRIADQRGKVAALTEFGYSNLRPTGTQDLNFFTKLLAALQADRDASRMAYMLTWANFGTSNFFVPYKNAAGLGDHDLLMDFTEFHKDPATAFSKEVTAANVYGRSVQTAPEKPLLHIATPNAQDILSSKTQTTLRVKVLHVGVSKVTYRIGNDPTEFEMALDPSTPMKYYTAEWQPDAALDETGTTLTVKVYPTRGAPLETSIPVYVGDSAGETDPLIVDTFDRYKGSNALLDTAYSPAGDPSTITLNETRKGSGKYGLQFAYTLGSQGYTGQVKNLGGVNWSSASKLRLWLQPDGSNNKLVLQVNASGIAFEAYPSLASAAAGWLDLPFSSFKVAPWDTSNAGKTLSADLLKDIRNFGIYVNKAEVGGGNTGTVYLDEIQAQP
;
A
#
# COMPACT_ATOMS: atom_id res chain seq x y z
N MET A 1 -98.85 19.15 -9.33
CA MET A 1 -98.37 20.35 -8.60
C MET A 1 -97.09 19.97 -7.86
N LYS A 2 -96.07 20.83 -7.89
CA LYS A 2 -94.75 20.77 -7.17
C LYS A 2 -94.84 20.23 -5.72
N PRO A 3 -93.73 19.97 -4.97
CA PRO A 3 -92.33 19.57 -5.30
C PRO A 3 -91.75 18.53 -4.26
N LEU A 4 -90.41 18.47 -4.15
CA LEU A 4 -89.55 18.08 -3.00
C LEU A 4 -88.86 16.70 -3.03
N MET A 5 -87.62 16.73 -3.55
CA MET A 5 -86.51 15.87 -3.11
C MET A 5 -85.96 16.36 -1.77
N ARG A 6 -85.79 15.45 -0.80
CA ARG A 6 -84.63 15.30 0.11
C ARG A 6 -84.66 13.86 0.66
N PRO A 7 -83.54 13.10 0.64
CA PRO A 7 -83.47 11.84 1.36
C PRO A 7 -82.63 11.96 2.63
N SER A 8 -83.01 11.22 3.68
CA SER A 8 -82.09 10.83 4.73
C SER A 8 -82.43 9.43 5.25
N LEU A 9 -81.45 8.54 5.06
CA LEU A 9 -81.08 7.33 5.81
C LEU A 9 -82.17 6.30 6.13
N ASN A 10 -81.91 5.05 5.71
CA ASN A 10 -81.55 4.04 6.71
C ASN A 10 -80.75 2.87 6.14
N LEU A 11 -79.93 2.35 7.05
CA LEU A 11 -78.82 1.44 6.95
C LEU A 11 -79.30 -0.02 6.94
N THR A 12 -78.87 -0.82 5.97
CA THR A 12 -78.93 -2.29 6.06
C THR A 12 -77.64 -2.88 5.52
N GLY A 13 -76.93 -3.58 6.40
CA GLY A 13 -75.64 -4.20 6.14
C GLY A 13 -75.71 -5.41 5.22
N LEU A 14 -74.59 -5.67 4.56
CA LEU A 14 -74.31 -6.92 3.89
C LEU A 14 -72.87 -7.33 4.23
N LEU A 15 -72.73 -8.48 4.87
CA LEU A 15 -71.47 -9.17 5.12
C LEU A 15 -70.77 -9.47 3.77
N ALA A 16 -69.55 -8.98 3.59
CA ALA A 16 -68.66 -9.41 2.52
C ALA A 16 -67.46 -10.14 3.15
N LEU A 17 -67.32 -11.42 2.78
CA LEU A 17 -66.19 -12.28 3.10
C LEU A 17 -64.93 -11.72 2.40
N LEU A 18 -64.00 -11.13 3.15
CA LEU A 18 -62.67 -10.78 2.64
C LEU A 18 -61.76 -12.00 2.75
N ALA A 19 -61.43 -12.61 1.61
CA ALA A 19 -60.29 -13.51 1.49
C ALA A 19 -59.00 -12.67 1.65
N LEU A 20 -58.28 -12.84 2.76
CA LEU A 20 -56.92 -12.33 2.88
C LEU A 20 -56.00 -13.16 1.96
N SER A 21 -55.70 -12.63 0.78
CA SER A 21 -54.46 -12.99 0.09
C SER A 21 -53.30 -12.44 0.92
N ALA A 22 -52.62 -13.32 1.66
CA ALA A 22 -51.32 -13.04 2.23
C ALA A 22 -50.33 -12.82 1.07
N CYS A 23 -50.17 -11.56 0.67
CA CYS A 23 -49.08 -11.14 -0.19
C CYS A 23 -47.81 -11.20 0.65
N ASN A 24 -47.11 -12.35 0.61
CA ASN A 24 -45.73 -12.43 1.07
C ASN A 24 -44.92 -11.48 0.21
N THR A 25 -44.72 -10.25 0.69
CA THR A 25 -43.66 -9.38 0.19
C THR A 25 -42.34 -10.04 0.55
N LEU A 26 -41.87 -10.93 -0.32
CA LEU A 26 -40.50 -11.42 -0.31
C LEU A 26 -39.62 -10.17 -0.43
N THR A 27 -39.03 -9.76 0.69
CA THR A 27 -37.91 -8.82 0.69
C THR A 27 -36.89 -9.38 -0.30
N PRO A 28 -36.46 -8.61 -1.32
CA PRO A 28 -35.44 -9.10 -2.23
C PRO A 28 -34.22 -9.56 -1.41
N PRO A 29 -33.62 -10.71 -1.72
CA PRO A 29 -32.44 -11.18 -0.99
C PRO A 29 -31.40 -10.06 -0.98
N LYS A 30 -30.85 -9.74 0.19
CA LYS A 30 -29.71 -8.82 0.28
C LYS A 30 -28.62 -9.34 -0.65
N ALA A 31 -28.11 -8.48 -1.54
CA ALA A 31 -27.07 -8.86 -2.47
C ALA A 31 -25.87 -9.46 -1.70
N ALA A 32 -25.34 -10.57 -2.20
CA ALA A 32 -24.19 -11.22 -1.59
C ALA A 32 -22.96 -10.30 -1.65
N VAL A 33 -22.13 -10.30 -0.60
CA VAL A 33 -20.92 -9.49 -0.54
C VAL A 33 -19.76 -10.20 -1.24
N ASN A 34 -18.95 -9.46 -1.99
CA ASN A 34 -17.77 -10.02 -2.65
C ASN A 34 -16.53 -9.83 -1.74
N LEU A 35 -16.21 -10.87 -0.98
CA LEU A 35 -15.06 -10.93 -0.08
C LEU A 35 -13.91 -11.69 -0.73
N VAL A 36 -12.68 -11.31 -0.38
CA VAL A 36 -11.46 -12.05 -0.73
C VAL A 36 -11.49 -13.50 -0.24
N ASP A 37 -12.14 -13.74 0.90
CA ASP A 37 -12.38 -15.08 1.40
C ASP A 37 -13.88 -15.43 1.35
N PRO A 38 -14.33 -16.26 0.39
CA PRO A 38 -15.73 -16.69 0.32
C PRO A 38 -16.11 -17.58 1.51
N GLN A 39 -15.13 -18.17 2.20
CA GLN A 39 -15.29 -19.02 3.39
C GLN A 39 -15.13 -18.23 4.69
N ALA A 40 -15.02 -16.90 4.62
CA ALA A 40 -14.84 -16.05 5.79
C ALA A 40 -15.90 -16.34 6.87
N ASP A 41 -15.45 -16.34 8.13
CA ASP A 41 -16.29 -16.59 9.29
C ASP A 41 -17.48 -15.61 9.34
N GLU A 42 -18.59 -16.03 9.93
CA GLU A 42 -19.83 -15.22 9.99
C GLU A 42 -19.60 -13.79 10.48
N ARG A 43 -18.75 -13.62 11.50
CA ARG A 43 -18.44 -12.31 12.08
C ARG A 43 -17.55 -11.47 11.17
N THR A 44 -16.70 -12.09 10.37
CA THR A 44 -15.86 -11.42 9.38
C THR A 44 -16.72 -10.88 8.24
N ARG A 45 -17.67 -11.69 7.75
CA ARG A 45 -18.67 -11.24 6.78
C ARG A 45 -19.55 -10.11 7.33
N SER A 46 -19.96 -10.24 8.59
CA SER A 46 -20.73 -9.21 9.30
C SER A 46 -19.94 -7.90 9.44
N LEU A 47 -18.64 -7.98 9.76
CA LEU A 47 -17.77 -6.81 9.85
C LEU A 47 -17.65 -6.11 8.50
N PHE A 48 -17.38 -6.82 7.42
CA PHE A 48 -17.30 -6.21 6.09
C PHE A 48 -18.60 -5.49 5.71
N ASP A 49 -19.75 -6.15 5.91
CA ASP A 49 -21.05 -5.56 5.63
C ASP A 49 -21.32 -4.32 6.51
N TYR A 50 -20.89 -4.34 7.77
CA TYR A 50 -20.95 -3.16 8.64
C TYR A 50 -20.14 -2.01 8.05
N LEU A 51 -18.87 -2.26 7.73
CA LEU A 51 -17.95 -1.27 7.18
C LEU A 51 -18.48 -0.69 5.87
N GLN A 52 -19.14 -1.48 5.03
CA GLN A 52 -19.83 -0.95 3.86
C GLN A 52 -21.04 -0.07 4.23
N SER A 53 -21.83 -0.50 5.21
CA SER A 53 -23.08 0.16 5.58
C SER A 53 -22.92 1.48 6.36
N VAL A 54 -21.77 1.68 7.02
CA VAL A 54 -21.46 2.85 7.85
C VAL A 54 -20.93 4.03 7.01
N ARG A 55 -20.32 3.74 5.85
CA ARG A 55 -19.75 4.75 4.94
C ARG A 55 -20.77 5.83 4.57
N GLY A 56 -20.44 7.08 4.91
CA GLY A 56 -21.26 8.27 4.66
C GLY A 56 -22.33 8.53 5.73
N LYS A 57 -22.35 7.76 6.82
CA LYS A 57 -23.14 8.03 8.03
C LYS A 57 -22.22 8.47 9.15
N GLU A 58 -21.24 7.63 9.45
CA GLU A 58 -20.24 7.84 10.50
C GLU A 58 -18.87 7.36 9.98
N VAL A 59 -17.79 7.93 10.52
CA VAL A 59 -16.43 7.43 10.37
C VAL A 59 -15.97 6.89 11.72
N ILE A 60 -15.60 5.60 11.76
CA ILE A 60 -15.11 4.98 12.99
C ILE A 60 -13.73 5.53 13.31
N PHE A 61 -13.57 6.13 14.49
CA PHE A 61 -12.26 6.58 14.95
C PHE A 61 -11.44 5.40 15.48
N GLY A 62 -10.23 5.24 14.95
CA GLY A 62 -9.26 4.23 15.34
C GLY A 62 -8.00 4.79 15.96
N HIS A 63 -7.35 4.02 16.83
CA HIS A 63 -6.06 4.37 17.41
C HIS A 63 -5.15 3.13 17.49
N GLN A 64 -3.93 3.24 16.96
CA GLN A 64 -2.88 2.23 17.04
C GLN A 64 -2.37 2.12 18.49
N HIS A 65 -2.11 0.90 18.97
CA HIS A 65 -1.71 0.61 20.35
C HIS A 65 -2.59 1.27 21.42
N ALA A 66 -3.89 1.44 21.12
CA ALA A 66 -4.82 2.23 21.91
C ALA A 66 -4.90 1.86 23.39
N THR A 67 -4.54 0.62 23.75
CA THR A 67 -4.58 0.11 25.13
C THR A 67 -3.25 -0.45 25.63
N THR A 68 -2.17 -0.26 24.87
CA THR A 68 -0.84 -0.76 25.19
C THR A 68 0.21 0.35 25.22
N GLU A 69 -0.07 1.51 24.61
CA GLU A 69 0.78 2.70 24.64
C GLU A 69 -0.04 3.96 24.95
N GLY A 70 0.55 4.88 25.72
CA GLY A 70 -0.07 6.16 26.07
C GLY A 70 0.50 6.77 27.35
N MET A 71 0.45 8.10 27.43
CA MET A 71 1.10 8.89 28.48
C MET A 71 0.34 8.85 29.80
N THR A 72 -0.97 8.58 29.77
CA THR A 72 -1.82 8.52 30.97
C THR A 72 -2.08 7.09 31.47
N LEU A 73 -1.52 6.08 30.80
CA LEU A 73 -1.75 4.68 31.14
C LEU A 73 -0.87 4.28 32.33
N THR A 74 -1.50 3.69 33.34
CA THR A 74 -0.80 3.06 34.49
C THR A 74 -0.72 1.54 34.36
N ALA A 75 -1.50 0.96 33.44
CA ALA A 75 -1.45 -0.44 33.04
C ALA A 75 -1.54 -0.54 31.51
N GLN A 76 -0.75 -1.43 30.93
CA GLN A 76 -0.64 -1.67 29.48
C GLN A 76 -1.20 -3.05 29.10
N ASP A 77 -2.08 -3.58 29.94
CA ASP A 77 -2.67 -4.92 29.84
C ASP A 77 -3.97 -4.95 29.03
N GLY A 78 -4.30 -3.88 28.31
CA GLY A 78 -5.55 -3.76 27.57
C GLY A 78 -6.71 -3.11 28.35
N SER A 79 -6.54 -2.76 29.63
CA SER A 79 -7.64 -2.22 30.46
C SER A 79 -7.82 -0.71 30.39
N GLN A 80 -6.77 0.03 30.01
CA GLN A 80 -6.75 1.50 29.92
C GLN A 80 -6.53 1.95 28.49
N SER A 81 -6.87 3.21 28.17
CA SER A 81 -6.65 3.80 26.85
C SER A 81 -6.48 5.30 26.95
N GLU A 82 -5.56 5.86 26.16
CA GLU A 82 -5.39 7.31 26.09
C GLU A 82 -6.69 7.99 25.66
N VAL A 83 -7.35 7.46 24.63
CA VAL A 83 -8.61 7.98 24.10
C VAL A 83 -9.67 8.01 25.20
N LYS A 84 -9.79 6.91 25.96
CA LYS A 84 -10.75 6.82 27.07
C LYS A 84 -10.44 7.80 28.18
N ASN A 85 -9.18 8.00 28.52
CA ASN A 85 -8.77 8.96 29.53
C ASN A 85 -9.02 10.41 29.06
N SER A 86 -8.88 10.67 27.76
CA SER A 86 -9.11 12.00 27.17
C SER A 86 -10.58 12.37 27.04
N VAL A 87 -11.41 11.50 26.43
CA VAL A 87 -12.81 11.83 26.06
C VAL A 87 -13.89 10.97 26.75
N GLY A 88 -13.50 9.98 27.55
CA GLY A 88 -14.45 9.15 28.32
C GLY A 88 -15.06 7.98 27.53
N ASP A 89 -14.51 7.66 26.36
CA ASP A 89 -14.86 6.48 25.58
C ASP A 89 -13.62 5.84 24.92
N PHE A 90 -13.65 4.53 24.68
CA PHE A 90 -12.62 3.86 23.88
C PHE A 90 -12.76 4.23 22.39
N PRO A 91 -11.68 4.11 21.57
CA PRO A 91 -11.84 4.25 20.12
C PRO A 91 -12.77 3.15 19.59
N GLY A 92 -13.44 3.41 18.47
CA GLY A 92 -14.27 2.40 17.81
C GLY A 92 -13.46 1.32 17.09
N MET A 93 -12.18 1.61 16.80
CA MET A 93 -11.21 0.68 16.23
C MET A 93 -9.88 0.68 16.99
N PHE A 94 -9.27 -0.50 17.11
CA PHE A 94 -8.02 -0.72 17.82
C PHE A 94 -7.01 -1.37 16.89
N GLY A 95 -5.86 -0.72 16.70
CA GLY A 95 -4.80 -1.21 15.84
C GLY A 95 -3.60 -1.76 16.62
N TRP A 96 -2.94 -2.77 16.06
CA TRP A 96 -1.63 -3.27 16.47
C TRP A 96 -0.80 -3.61 15.23
N ASP A 97 0.46 -3.97 15.44
CA ASP A 97 1.36 -4.43 14.38
C ASP A 97 1.88 -5.85 14.64
N THR A 98 2.28 -6.56 13.57
CA THR A 98 3.03 -7.83 13.66
C THR A 98 4.32 -7.72 14.48
N LEU A 99 4.90 -6.52 14.65
CA LEU A 99 5.99 -6.27 15.60
C LEU A 99 5.64 -6.70 17.03
N SER A 100 4.36 -6.68 17.40
CA SER A 100 3.90 -7.24 18.68
C SER A 100 4.12 -8.75 18.75
N LEU A 101 3.88 -9.49 17.67
CA LEU A 101 4.12 -10.95 17.59
C LEU A 101 5.61 -11.28 17.63
N GLU A 102 6.44 -10.42 17.04
CA GLU A 102 7.90 -10.58 17.03
C GLU A 102 8.55 -10.19 18.37
N GLY A 103 7.83 -9.49 19.25
CA GLY A 103 8.33 -9.04 20.54
C GLY A 103 9.06 -7.70 20.50
N PHE A 104 8.88 -6.91 19.43
CA PHE A 104 9.48 -5.58 19.26
C PHE A 104 8.56 -4.45 19.74
N GLU A 105 7.25 -4.69 19.79
CA GLU A 105 6.26 -3.73 20.32
C GLU A 105 5.38 -4.39 21.38
N LYS A 106 4.75 -3.58 22.24
CA LYS A 106 3.84 -4.08 23.27
C LYS A 106 2.56 -4.65 22.64
N PRO A 107 2.02 -5.77 23.15
CA PRO A 107 2.39 -6.42 24.41
C PRO A 107 3.40 -7.57 24.22
N GLY A 108 4.16 -7.55 23.12
CA GLY A 108 5.15 -8.55 22.78
C GLY A 108 6.30 -8.66 23.79
N VAL A 109 6.92 -9.83 23.82
CA VAL A 109 8.06 -10.17 24.68
C VAL A 109 9.25 -10.52 23.78
N SER A 110 10.30 -9.72 23.85
CA SER A 110 11.53 -9.95 23.07
C SER A 110 12.06 -11.36 23.28
N GLY A 111 12.30 -12.07 22.17
CA GLY A 111 12.80 -13.45 22.17
C GLY A 111 11.76 -14.54 22.49
N ASN A 112 10.49 -14.20 22.72
CA ASN A 112 9.44 -15.18 23.04
C ASN A 112 8.16 -14.97 22.22
N LYS A 113 8.16 -15.43 20.97
CA LYS A 113 7.04 -15.30 20.02
C LYS A 113 5.74 -15.95 20.51
N THR A 114 5.80 -17.05 21.27
CA THR A 114 4.61 -17.70 21.82
C THR A 114 3.95 -16.82 22.89
N GLN A 115 4.74 -16.29 23.83
CA GLN A 115 4.20 -15.35 24.82
C GLN A 115 3.71 -14.05 24.18
N SER A 116 4.44 -13.53 23.18
CA SER A 116 4.01 -12.38 22.39
C SER A 116 2.63 -12.59 21.76
N ARG A 117 2.42 -13.74 21.12
CA ARG A 117 1.12 -14.13 20.55
C ARG A 117 0.04 -14.17 21.62
N ASP A 118 0.29 -14.84 22.73
CA ASP A 118 -0.71 -15.02 23.79
C ASP A 118 -1.08 -13.69 24.46
N ASN A 119 -0.10 -12.81 24.67
CA ASN A 119 -0.32 -11.45 25.16
C ASN A 119 -1.14 -10.62 24.18
N LEU A 120 -0.83 -10.70 22.87
CA LEU A 120 -1.56 -9.96 21.85
C LEU A 120 -3.02 -10.44 21.76
N ILE A 121 -3.24 -11.76 21.82
CA ILE A 121 -4.58 -12.34 21.90
C ILE A 121 -5.33 -11.80 23.12
N GLU A 122 -4.71 -11.72 24.29
CA GLU A 122 -5.37 -11.22 25.51
C GLU A 122 -5.87 -9.78 25.35
N VAL A 123 -5.02 -8.86 24.89
CA VAL A 123 -5.39 -7.45 24.74
C VAL A 123 -6.42 -7.25 23.61
N MET A 124 -6.29 -7.99 22.49
CA MET A 124 -7.25 -7.93 21.40
C MET A 124 -8.62 -8.49 21.79
N LYS A 125 -8.66 -9.54 22.63
CA LYS A 125 -9.93 -10.04 23.20
C LYS A 125 -10.61 -8.99 24.09
N LYS A 126 -9.84 -8.21 24.87
CA LYS A 126 -10.39 -7.12 25.68
C LYS A 126 -10.96 -6.01 24.81
N ALA A 127 -10.25 -5.60 23.75
CA ALA A 127 -10.73 -4.62 22.78
C ALA A 127 -11.99 -5.08 22.03
N TYR A 128 -12.03 -6.35 21.60
CA TYR A 128 -13.22 -6.95 20.98
C TYR A 128 -14.43 -6.97 21.94
N LYS A 129 -14.22 -7.28 23.22
CA LYS A 129 -15.28 -7.21 24.26
C LYS A 129 -15.78 -5.79 24.51
N ALA A 130 -14.95 -4.77 24.27
CA ALA A 130 -15.34 -3.37 24.28
C ALA A 130 -16.09 -2.94 23.01
N GLY A 131 -16.37 -3.88 22.09
CA GLY A 131 -17.09 -3.65 20.84
C GLY A 131 -16.20 -3.14 19.69
N GLY A 132 -14.88 -3.10 19.88
CA GLY A 132 -13.96 -2.53 18.91
C GLY A 132 -13.74 -3.36 17.66
N VAL A 133 -13.60 -2.69 16.51
CA VAL A 133 -13.03 -3.27 15.29
C VAL A 133 -11.52 -3.43 15.47
N LEU A 134 -10.96 -4.60 15.11
CA LEU A 134 -9.54 -4.89 15.29
C LEU A 134 -8.79 -4.77 13.97
N ALA A 135 -7.60 -4.16 14.00
CA ALA A 135 -6.70 -4.05 12.86
C ALA A 135 -5.28 -4.53 13.22
N LEU A 136 -4.60 -5.16 12.25
CA LEU A 136 -3.22 -5.62 12.35
C LEU A 136 -2.43 -5.17 11.11
N SER A 137 -1.59 -4.16 11.27
CA SER A 137 -0.58 -3.79 10.27
C SER A 137 0.61 -4.74 10.32
N ALA A 138 1.48 -4.72 9.30
CA ALA A 138 2.66 -5.55 9.26
C ALA A 138 3.94 -4.79 8.88
N HIS A 139 4.71 -4.38 9.88
CA HIS A 139 6.07 -3.90 9.72
C HIS A 139 7.06 -5.07 9.84
N MET A 140 7.41 -5.65 8.68
CA MET A 140 8.13 -6.92 8.59
C MET A 140 9.66 -6.74 8.67
N PRO A 141 10.41 -7.71 9.23
CA PRO A 141 11.87 -7.68 9.18
C PRO A 141 12.37 -7.75 7.73
N ASN A 142 13.56 -7.22 7.48
CA ASN A 142 14.24 -7.44 6.21
C ASN A 142 14.79 -8.89 6.18
N PHE A 143 14.18 -9.75 5.37
CA PHE A 143 14.54 -11.18 5.30
C PHE A 143 15.92 -11.46 4.69
N VAL A 144 16.52 -10.49 3.99
CA VAL A 144 17.84 -10.62 3.35
C VAL A 144 18.94 -10.23 4.34
N THR A 145 18.79 -9.09 5.02
CA THR A 145 19.83 -8.53 5.90
C THR A 145 19.64 -8.88 7.38
N GLY A 146 18.42 -9.25 7.79
CA GLY A 146 18.03 -9.38 9.19
C GLY A 146 17.71 -8.04 9.88
N GLY A 147 17.72 -6.93 9.14
CA GLY A 147 17.37 -5.59 9.64
C GLY A 147 15.88 -5.37 9.87
N SER A 148 15.50 -4.15 10.24
CA SER A 148 14.09 -3.77 10.37
C SER A 148 13.46 -3.46 9.02
N PHE A 149 12.17 -3.16 9.02
CA PHE A 149 11.41 -2.67 7.87
C PHE A 149 12.01 -1.41 7.19
N TYR A 150 12.79 -0.59 7.92
CA TYR A 150 13.53 0.56 7.39
C TYR A 150 14.85 0.22 6.71
N ASP A 151 15.37 -1.00 6.89
CA ASP A 151 16.52 -1.45 6.12
C ASP A 151 16.05 -1.84 4.73
N THR A 152 16.24 -0.95 3.77
CA THR A 152 15.74 -1.10 2.39
C THR A 152 16.69 -1.85 1.45
N LYS A 153 17.74 -2.48 1.99
CA LYS A 153 18.75 -3.17 1.20
C LYS A 153 18.29 -4.57 0.75
N GLY A 154 18.92 -5.05 -0.33
CA GLY A 154 18.84 -6.45 -0.73
C GLY A 154 17.62 -6.83 -1.59
N ASN A 155 16.84 -5.86 -2.08
CA ASN A 155 15.70 -6.10 -2.99
C ASN A 155 14.79 -7.24 -2.49
N VAL A 156 14.40 -7.15 -1.22
CA VAL A 156 13.85 -8.27 -0.44
C VAL A 156 12.72 -9.02 -1.13
N VAL A 157 11.82 -8.32 -1.85
CA VAL A 157 10.65 -8.92 -2.51
C VAL A 157 11.05 -10.04 -3.47
N SER A 158 12.08 -9.86 -4.30
CA SER A 158 12.53 -10.90 -5.26
C SER A 158 13.07 -12.15 -4.55
N HIS A 159 13.60 -11.99 -3.33
CA HIS A 159 14.10 -13.10 -2.53
C HIS A 159 13.01 -13.86 -1.77
N ILE A 160 11.88 -13.22 -1.45
CA ILE A 160 10.79 -13.87 -0.70
C ILE A 160 9.67 -14.43 -1.57
N LEU A 161 9.60 -14.03 -2.86
CA LEU A 161 8.69 -14.62 -3.84
C LEU A 161 8.98 -16.13 -4.05
N PRO A 162 8.01 -16.91 -4.56
CA PRO A 162 8.19 -18.34 -4.81
C PRO A 162 9.44 -18.65 -5.65
N GLY A 163 10.34 -19.48 -5.13
CA GLY A 163 11.62 -19.80 -5.76
C GLY A 163 12.78 -18.86 -5.39
N GLY A 164 12.50 -17.77 -4.67
CA GLY A 164 13.51 -16.88 -4.10
C GLY A 164 14.24 -17.51 -2.90
N SER A 165 15.46 -17.03 -2.62
CA SER A 165 16.34 -17.61 -1.61
C SER A 165 15.90 -17.41 -0.15
N LYS A 166 14.92 -16.53 0.09
CA LYS A 166 14.33 -16.19 1.40
C LYS A 166 12.86 -16.54 1.53
N HIS A 167 12.34 -17.33 0.58
CA HIS A 167 10.94 -17.73 0.55
C HIS A 167 10.52 -18.54 1.80
N THR A 168 11.42 -19.40 2.30
CA THR A 168 11.15 -20.21 3.49
C THR A 168 11.03 -19.34 4.74
N GLU A 169 11.92 -18.37 4.92
CA GLU A 169 11.89 -17.42 6.03
C GLU A 169 10.62 -16.56 5.99
N TYR A 170 10.17 -16.19 4.80
CA TYR A 170 8.89 -15.49 4.65
C TYR A 170 7.69 -16.36 5.02
N ASN A 171 7.68 -17.64 4.63
CA ASN A 171 6.63 -18.58 5.04
C ASN A 171 6.58 -18.77 6.56
N GLN A 172 7.73 -18.79 7.23
CA GLN A 172 7.78 -18.85 8.70
C GLN A 172 7.18 -17.61 9.36
N PHE A 173 7.36 -16.43 8.75
CA PHE A 173 6.70 -15.21 9.20
C PHE A 173 5.19 -15.26 9.00
N LEU A 174 4.71 -15.76 7.85
CA LEU A 174 3.28 -15.97 7.60
C LEU A 174 2.68 -17.04 8.51
N ASP A 175 3.43 -18.09 8.85
CA ASP A 175 2.99 -19.12 9.80
C ASP A 175 2.77 -18.54 11.21
N MET A 176 3.60 -17.60 11.64
CA MET A 176 3.41 -16.88 12.92
C MET A 176 2.12 -16.04 12.92
N ILE A 177 1.83 -15.35 11.81
CA ILE A 177 0.58 -14.58 11.64
C ILE A 177 -0.63 -15.52 11.65
N ALA A 178 -0.56 -16.63 10.91
CA ALA A 178 -1.63 -17.62 10.87
C ALA A 178 -1.87 -18.26 12.25
N ASP A 179 -0.82 -18.60 12.97
CA ASP A 179 -0.92 -19.14 14.34
C ASP A 179 -1.62 -18.15 15.29
N PHE A 180 -1.31 -16.86 15.19
CA PHE A 180 -2.06 -15.82 15.89
C PHE A 180 -3.54 -15.80 15.48
N ALA A 181 -3.83 -15.72 14.18
CA ALA A 181 -5.19 -15.56 13.66
C ALA A 181 -6.10 -16.74 14.04
N LEU A 182 -5.59 -17.97 13.95
CA LEU A 182 -6.32 -19.20 14.27
C LEU A 182 -6.58 -19.38 15.78
N ASN A 183 -5.76 -18.75 16.63
CA ASN A 183 -5.92 -18.77 18.09
C ASN A 183 -6.71 -17.56 18.63
N LEU A 184 -6.91 -16.50 17.83
CA LEU A 184 -7.69 -15.33 18.23
C LEU A 184 -9.19 -15.63 18.24
N LYS A 185 -9.66 -16.16 19.38
CA LYS A 185 -11.04 -16.57 19.62
C LYS A 185 -11.62 -15.89 20.87
N ASP A 186 -12.91 -15.64 20.84
CA ASP A 186 -13.64 -15.20 22.03
C ASP A 186 -13.75 -16.33 23.07
N ASP A 187 -14.36 -16.03 24.21
CA ASP A 187 -14.48 -17.01 25.31
C ASP A 187 -15.42 -18.18 24.97
N SER A 188 -16.21 -18.08 23.89
CA SER A 188 -17.03 -19.17 23.35
C SER A 188 -16.30 -20.00 22.28
N GLY A 189 -15.04 -19.71 22.01
CA GLY A 189 -14.23 -20.38 20.99
C GLY A 189 -14.52 -19.94 19.56
N LYS A 190 -15.30 -18.86 19.37
CA LYS A 190 -15.59 -18.32 18.03
C LYS A 190 -14.48 -17.38 17.56
N PRO A 191 -14.04 -17.46 16.30
CA PRO A 191 -13.03 -16.56 15.75
C PRO A 191 -13.42 -15.09 15.90
N ILE A 192 -12.42 -14.24 16.12
CA ILE A 192 -12.57 -12.78 16.19
C ILE A 192 -12.03 -12.19 14.88
N PRO A 193 -12.81 -11.35 14.16
CA PRO A 193 -12.36 -10.73 12.91
C PRO A 193 -11.23 -9.71 13.11
N VAL A 194 -10.30 -9.66 12.16
CA VAL A 194 -9.19 -8.70 12.11
C VAL A 194 -9.06 -8.14 10.70
N ILE A 195 -8.86 -6.82 10.57
CA ILE A 195 -8.42 -6.20 9.32
C ILE A 195 -6.91 -6.33 9.23
N PHE A 196 -6.40 -7.17 8.33
CA PHE A 196 -4.98 -7.36 8.11
C PHE A 196 -4.48 -6.49 6.95
N ARG A 197 -3.41 -5.71 7.18
CA ARG A 197 -2.90 -4.71 6.23
C ARG A 197 -1.40 -4.91 5.95
N PRO A 198 -1.03 -5.85 5.06
CA PRO A 198 0.35 -6.11 4.70
C PRO A 198 0.88 -5.08 3.69
N PHE A 199 2.19 -4.80 3.73
CA PHE A 199 2.90 -4.01 2.72
C PHE A 199 2.27 -2.64 2.41
N HIS A 200 1.90 -1.89 3.45
CA HIS A 200 1.32 -0.54 3.34
C HIS A 200 2.35 0.50 2.87
N GLU A 201 1.87 1.64 2.37
CA GLU A 201 2.69 2.77 1.89
C GLU A 201 3.73 2.39 0.81
N GLN A 202 3.43 1.32 0.09
CA GLN A 202 4.32 0.69 -0.88
C GLN A 202 4.78 1.58 -2.04
N ASN A 203 4.08 2.68 -2.32
CA ASN A 203 4.47 3.65 -3.34
C ASN A 203 5.54 4.63 -2.85
N GLY A 204 5.83 4.64 -1.54
CA GLY A 204 6.95 5.34 -0.94
C GLY A 204 8.28 4.57 -1.04
N GLY A 205 9.32 5.13 -0.44
CA GLY A 205 10.69 4.59 -0.47
C GLY A 205 11.33 4.38 0.91
N TRP A 206 10.55 4.39 1.99
CA TRP A 206 11.08 4.21 3.35
C TRP A 206 11.02 2.76 3.85
N PHE A 207 10.22 1.89 3.22
CA PHE A 207 10.18 0.46 3.52
C PHE A 207 10.81 -0.37 2.41
N TRP A 208 11.34 -1.55 2.75
CA TRP A 208 11.99 -2.43 1.77
C TRP A 208 11.05 -2.99 0.70
N TRP A 209 9.73 -2.94 0.91
CA TRP A 209 8.71 -3.28 -0.11
C TRP A 209 8.26 -2.06 -0.93
N GLY A 210 8.87 -0.89 -0.68
CA GLY A 210 8.60 0.37 -1.37
C GLY A 210 8.97 0.35 -2.86
N ALA A 211 8.44 1.32 -3.61
CA ALA A 211 8.55 1.39 -5.07
C ALA A 211 9.99 1.30 -5.60
N PRO A 212 11.01 1.92 -4.99
CA PRO A 212 12.38 1.83 -5.49
C PRO A 212 12.99 0.43 -5.40
N TYR A 213 12.43 -0.48 -4.59
CA TYR A 213 13.10 -1.73 -4.20
C TYR A 213 12.53 -2.98 -4.91
N ARG A 214 11.52 -2.80 -5.76
CA ARG A 214 10.76 -3.87 -6.40
C ARG A 214 9.87 -3.35 -7.52
N THR A 215 9.56 -4.21 -8.50
CA THR A 215 8.64 -3.86 -9.60
C THR A 215 7.18 -3.85 -9.14
N ALA A 216 6.30 -3.16 -9.87
CA ALA A 216 4.87 -3.16 -9.56
C ALA A 216 4.27 -4.58 -9.57
N ASP A 217 4.73 -5.45 -10.50
CA ASP A 217 4.24 -6.82 -10.58
C ASP A 217 4.84 -7.73 -9.50
N GLN A 218 6.06 -7.48 -9.04
CA GLN A 218 6.60 -8.13 -7.85
C GLN A 218 5.76 -7.80 -6.59
N TYR A 219 5.32 -6.54 -6.44
CA TYR A 219 4.41 -6.16 -5.35
C TYR A 219 3.09 -6.93 -5.44
N LYS A 220 2.45 -6.93 -6.62
CA LYS A 220 1.18 -7.64 -6.81
C LYS A 220 1.36 -9.12 -6.51
N ALA A 221 2.45 -9.74 -7.00
CA ALA A 221 2.73 -11.15 -6.78
C ALA A 221 2.91 -11.49 -5.29
N ILE A 222 3.66 -10.68 -4.53
CA ILE A 222 3.88 -10.97 -3.10
C ILE A 222 2.64 -10.71 -2.26
N TYR A 223 1.85 -9.69 -2.60
CA TYR A 223 0.56 -9.44 -1.94
C TYR A 223 -0.40 -10.62 -2.17
N ARG A 224 -0.55 -11.07 -3.43
CA ARG A 224 -1.37 -12.24 -3.79
C ARG A 224 -0.90 -13.50 -3.06
N TYR A 225 0.41 -13.73 -3.04
CA TYR A 225 1.01 -14.85 -2.33
C TYR A 225 0.65 -14.84 -0.83
N THR A 226 0.72 -13.66 -0.20
CA THR A 226 0.39 -13.49 1.23
C THR A 226 -1.06 -13.89 1.52
N VAL A 227 -1.99 -13.38 0.72
CA VAL A 227 -3.42 -13.69 0.82
C VAL A 227 -3.66 -15.18 0.62
N GLU A 228 -3.14 -15.75 -0.47
CA GLU A 228 -3.32 -17.17 -0.80
C GLU A 228 -2.68 -18.09 0.24
N TYR A 229 -1.52 -17.75 0.78
CA TYR A 229 -0.88 -18.55 1.81
C TYR A 229 -1.72 -18.53 3.09
N LEU A 230 -2.13 -17.36 3.58
CA LEU A 230 -2.94 -17.26 4.79
C LEU A 230 -4.32 -17.91 4.62
N ARG A 231 -5.01 -17.60 3.51
CA ARG A 231 -6.37 -18.10 3.22
C ARG A 231 -6.38 -19.57 2.82
N ASP A 232 -5.62 -19.95 1.79
CA ASP A 232 -5.75 -21.25 1.14
C ASP A 232 -4.84 -22.33 1.74
N VAL A 233 -3.65 -21.95 2.22
CA VAL A 233 -2.69 -22.90 2.83
C VAL A 233 -2.91 -23.01 4.33
N LYS A 234 -3.10 -21.88 5.03
CA LYS A 234 -3.23 -21.85 6.49
C LYS A 234 -4.66 -21.87 7.00
N GLY A 235 -5.66 -21.65 6.14
CA GLY A 235 -7.07 -21.70 6.52
C GLY A 235 -7.49 -20.55 7.44
N VAL A 236 -6.92 -19.36 7.26
CA VAL A 236 -7.29 -18.17 8.01
C VAL A 236 -8.56 -17.58 7.41
N HIS A 237 -9.66 -17.63 8.16
CA HIS A 237 -11.00 -17.18 7.73
C HIS A 237 -11.54 -15.98 8.53
N ASN A 238 -10.75 -15.47 9.47
CA ASN A 238 -11.10 -14.32 10.29
C ASN A 238 -10.42 -13.01 9.85
N PHE A 239 -9.86 -12.96 8.64
CA PHE A 239 -9.22 -11.75 8.09
C PHE A 239 -10.07 -11.05 7.04
N LEU A 240 -10.00 -9.71 7.04
CA LEU A 240 -10.27 -8.86 5.87
C LEU A 240 -8.95 -8.24 5.41
N PHE A 241 -8.69 -8.19 4.11
CA PHE A 241 -7.42 -7.71 3.57
C PHE A 241 -7.50 -6.26 3.09
N ALA A 242 -6.60 -5.42 3.61
CA ALA A 242 -6.52 -3.99 3.29
C ALA A 242 -5.28 -3.65 2.44
N TYR A 243 -5.45 -2.76 1.45
CA TYR A 243 -4.40 -2.21 0.59
C TYR A 243 -4.37 -0.69 0.74
N SER A 244 -3.24 -0.11 1.17
CA SER A 244 -3.14 1.33 1.45
C SER A 244 -1.86 1.99 0.91
N PRO A 245 -1.90 2.53 -0.31
CA PRO A 245 -0.87 3.47 -0.78
C PRO A 245 -0.86 4.77 0.04
N ASN A 246 0.30 5.42 0.12
CA ASN A 246 0.50 6.73 0.74
C ASN A 246 0.11 7.86 -0.21
N VAL A 247 -0.56 8.90 0.29
CA VAL A 247 -0.96 10.10 -0.49
C VAL A 247 0.23 10.99 -0.90
N PRO A 248 0.10 11.87 -1.92
CA PRO A 248 -1.09 12.13 -2.75
C PRO A 248 -1.16 11.27 -4.02
N PHE A 249 -2.37 11.10 -4.56
CA PHE A 249 -2.59 10.37 -5.83
C PHE A 249 -2.80 11.27 -7.03
N ASN A 250 -2.79 12.60 -6.83
CA ASN A 250 -2.97 13.60 -7.90
C ASN A 250 -4.24 13.36 -8.74
N GLN A 251 -5.34 12.91 -8.12
CA GLN A 251 -6.60 12.57 -8.79
C GLN A 251 -6.49 11.47 -9.86
N SER A 252 -5.42 10.67 -9.84
CA SER A 252 -5.16 9.63 -10.83
C SER A 252 -5.51 8.25 -10.26
N GLU A 253 -6.59 7.65 -10.78
CA GLU A 253 -6.94 6.25 -10.46
C GLU A 253 -5.80 5.30 -10.88
N ALA A 254 -5.13 5.57 -12.00
CA ALA A 254 -4.01 4.77 -12.46
C ALA A 254 -2.83 4.79 -11.47
N THR A 255 -2.56 5.94 -10.85
CA THR A 255 -1.53 6.07 -9.82
C THR A 255 -1.90 5.30 -8.56
N TYR A 256 -3.15 5.39 -8.11
CA TYR A 256 -3.62 4.62 -6.96
C TYR A 256 -3.59 3.10 -7.21
N LEU A 257 -3.93 2.66 -8.43
CA LEU A 257 -4.06 1.25 -8.79
C LEU A 257 -2.79 0.61 -9.37
N GLU A 258 -1.68 1.35 -9.47
CA GLU A 258 -0.45 0.87 -10.11
C GLU A 258 0.00 -0.51 -9.60
N THR A 259 -0.07 -0.71 -8.29
CA THR A 259 0.30 -1.96 -7.62
C THR A 259 -0.89 -2.70 -7.01
N TYR A 260 -2.11 -2.35 -7.43
CA TYR A 260 -3.31 -3.01 -6.96
C TYR A 260 -3.28 -4.51 -7.31
N PRO A 261 -3.37 -5.42 -6.32
CA PRO A 261 -3.23 -6.85 -6.56
C PRO A 261 -4.47 -7.47 -7.26
N GLY A 262 -5.60 -6.76 -7.29
CA GLY A 262 -6.84 -7.17 -7.95
C GLY A 262 -8.00 -7.34 -6.99
N ASP A 263 -9.23 -7.38 -7.54
CA ASP A 263 -10.48 -7.40 -6.77
C ASP A 263 -10.65 -8.65 -5.89
N GLU A 264 -10.00 -9.76 -6.25
CA GLU A 264 -10.03 -11.04 -5.51
C GLU A 264 -9.02 -11.11 -4.36
N TYR A 265 -8.29 -10.02 -4.11
CA TYR A 265 -7.23 -9.95 -3.09
C TYR A 265 -7.38 -8.80 -2.10
N VAL A 266 -8.34 -7.88 -2.30
CA VAL A 266 -8.56 -6.73 -1.42
C VAL A 266 -10.02 -6.55 -1.05
N ASP A 267 -10.31 -6.49 0.25
CA ASP A 267 -11.61 -6.14 0.81
C ASP A 267 -11.72 -4.63 1.07
N ILE A 268 -10.63 -3.99 1.48
CA ILE A 268 -10.58 -2.60 1.92
C ILE A 268 -9.52 -1.82 1.13
N LEU A 269 -9.96 -0.79 0.41
CA LEU A 269 -9.13 0.20 -0.26
C LEU A 269 -8.85 1.35 0.71
N GLY A 270 -7.60 1.46 1.13
CA GLY A 270 -7.11 2.44 2.08
C GLY A 270 -6.30 3.56 1.43
N LEU A 271 -6.02 4.57 2.23
CA LEU A 271 -4.96 5.56 2.00
C LEU A 271 -4.36 5.99 3.34
N ASP A 272 -3.06 6.26 3.33
CA ASP A 272 -2.31 6.71 4.50
C ASP A 272 -1.90 8.17 4.30
N ALA A 273 -2.21 9.06 5.27
CA ALA A 273 -2.06 10.51 5.11
C ALA A 273 -1.64 11.24 6.40
N TYR A 274 -0.44 11.83 6.41
CA TYR A 274 0.08 12.58 7.55
C TYR A 274 0.24 14.08 7.27
N TYR A 275 -0.23 14.90 8.20
CA TYR A 275 -0.11 16.37 8.21
C TYR A 275 1.12 16.81 8.99
N ASP A 276 1.96 17.66 8.40
CA ASP A 276 3.21 18.14 9.03
C ASP A 276 3.06 19.46 9.79
N GLY A 277 1.86 20.05 9.81
CA GLY A 277 1.59 21.32 10.48
C GLY A 277 1.82 22.58 9.65
N LYS A 278 2.23 22.46 8.38
CA LYS A 278 2.66 23.63 7.59
C LYS A 278 1.62 24.18 6.64
N SER A 279 0.94 23.31 5.88
CA SER A 279 0.07 23.75 4.77
C SER A 279 -1.41 23.41 5.00
N PRO A 280 -2.31 24.40 5.12
CA PRO A 280 -3.75 24.15 5.18
C PRO A 280 -4.32 23.43 3.94
N ALA A 281 -3.63 23.51 2.79
CA ALA A 281 -4.05 22.81 1.57
C ALA A 281 -4.05 21.27 1.73
N TRP A 282 -3.33 20.76 2.74
CA TRP A 282 -3.32 19.34 3.08
C TRP A 282 -4.73 18.80 3.34
N TYR A 283 -5.58 19.52 4.08
CA TYR A 283 -6.95 19.06 4.37
C TYR A 283 -7.78 18.83 3.10
N SER A 284 -7.74 19.78 2.16
CA SER A 284 -8.43 19.64 0.87
C SER A 284 -7.81 18.57 -0.03
N GLY A 285 -6.48 18.39 0.02
CA GLY A 285 -5.78 17.33 -0.71
C GLY A 285 -6.18 15.94 -0.22
N THR A 286 -6.15 15.73 1.10
CA THR A 286 -6.59 14.47 1.73
C THR A 286 -8.06 14.17 1.42
N ALA A 287 -8.95 15.17 1.46
CA ALA A 287 -10.34 14.97 1.08
C ALA A 287 -10.51 14.59 -0.40
N GLN A 288 -9.68 15.15 -1.29
CA GLN A 288 -9.68 14.82 -2.71
C GLN A 288 -9.20 13.38 -2.97
N ASP A 289 -8.16 12.91 -2.27
CA ASP A 289 -7.70 11.53 -2.36
C ASP A 289 -8.71 10.56 -1.75
N ALA A 290 -9.32 10.89 -0.60
CA ALA A 290 -10.40 10.11 0.00
C ALA A 290 -11.61 9.95 -0.95
N LYS A 291 -11.98 11.03 -1.64
CA LYS A 291 -13.02 10.99 -2.69
C LYS A 291 -12.66 10.03 -3.83
N LEU A 292 -11.41 10.06 -4.31
CA LEU A 292 -10.95 9.16 -5.36
C LEU A 292 -11.08 7.69 -4.90
N VAL A 293 -10.49 7.36 -3.75
CA VAL A 293 -10.49 6.00 -3.21
C VAL A 293 -11.92 5.50 -2.93
N SER A 294 -12.78 6.36 -2.39
CA SER A 294 -14.19 6.04 -2.15
C SER A 294 -14.95 5.63 -3.41
N ARG A 295 -14.73 6.35 -4.52
CA ARG A 295 -15.36 6.05 -5.81
C ARG A 295 -14.87 4.73 -6.38
N ILE A 296 -13.57 4.48 -6.29
CA ILE A 296 -12.97 3.21 -6.74
C ILE A 296 -13.57 2.05 -5.93
N ALA A 297 -13.69 2.21 -4.61
CA ALA A 297 -14.29 1.21 -3.74
C ALA A 297 -15.77 0.95 -4.08
N ASP A 298 -16.57 2.01 -4.30
CA ASP A 298 -17.97 1.88 -4.70
C ASP A 298 -18.12 1.14 -6.05
N GLN A 299 -17.27 1.43 -7.03
CA GLN A 299 -17.27 0.75 -8.33
C GLN A 299 -16.94 -0.74 -8.23
N ARG A 300 -16.11 -1.12 -7.26
CA ARG A 300 -15.63 -2.50 -7.06
C ARG A 300 -16.41 -3.26 -5.97
N GLY A 301 -17.40 -2.62 -5.34
CA GLY A 301 -18.15 -3.19 -4.22
C GLY A 301 -17.30 -3.43 -2.97
N LYS A 302 -16.19 -2.68 -2.81
CA LYS A 302 -15.24 -2.78 -1.69
C LYS A 302 -15.45 -1.65 -0.68
N VAL A 303 -14.79 -1.74 0.47
CA VAL A 303 -14.79 -0.71 1.52
C VAL A 303 -13.71 0.33 1.22
N ALA A 304 -13.97 1.61 1.49
CA ALA A 304 -12.95 2.65 1.50
C ALA A 304 -12.65 3.11 2.93
N ALA A 305 -11.38 3.39 3.25
CA ALA A 305 -10.98 3.86 4.57
C ALA A 305 -9.77 4.80 4.53
N LEU A 306 -9.64 5.63 5.57
CA LEU A 306 -8.42 6.36 5.88
C LEU A 306 -7.59 5.46 6.81
N THR A 307 -6.84 4.54 6.22
CA THR A 307 -6.16 3.44 6.93
C THR A 307 -5.13 3.92 7.93
N GLU A 308 -4.51 5.06 7.65
CA GLU A 308 -3.74 5.86 8.60
C GLU A 308 -3.99 7.36 8.39
N PHE A 309 -4.07 8.10 9.49
CA PHE A 309 -3.95 9.55 9.47
C PHE A 309 -3.26 10.09 10.71
N GLY A 310 -2.66 11.28 10.62
CA GLY A 310 -2.14 11.90 11.83
C GLY A 310 -1.48 13.24 11.62
N TYR A 311 -1.21 13.92 12.74
CA TYR A 311 -0.38 15.12 12.77
C TYR A 311 1.04 14.71 13.16
N SER A 312 1.93 14.53 12.19
CA SER A 312 3.29 13.98 12.38
C SER A 312 4.21 14.86 13.23
N ASN A 313 3.88 16.14 13.38
CA ASN A 313 4.61 17.10 14.21
C ASN A 313 3.77 17.55 15.42
N LEU A 314 2.94 16.66 15.95
CA LEU A 314 2.26 16.87 17.22
C LEU A 314 3.30 16.94 18.35
N ARG A 315 3.20 17.98 19.20
CA ARG A 315 4.20 18.26 20.24
C ARG A 315 3.52 18.46 21.58
N PRO A 316 4.16 18.07 22.71
CA PRO A 316 3.59 18.29 24.04
C PRO A 316 3.24 19.75 24.31
N THR A 317 3.99 20.68 23.72
CA THR A 317 3.74 22.12 23.74
C THR A 317 4.08 22.74 22.38
N GLY A 318 3.40 23.83 22.03
CA GLY A 318 3.69 24.58 20.80
C GLY A 318 3.24 23.88 19.51
N THR A 319 2.22 23.02 19.62
CA THR A 319 1.50 22.50 18.46
C THR A 319 0.86 23.67 17.70
N GLN A 320 1.12 23.77 16.39
CA GLN A 320 0.75 24.96 15.62
C GLN A 320 -0.73 24.97 15.22
N ASP A 321 -1.25 23.86 14.69
CA ASP A 321 -2.66 23.74 14.36
C ASP A 321 -3.44 23.10 15.52
N LEU A 322 -4.20 23.93 16.25
CA LEU A 322 -5.04 23.51 17.37
C LEU A 322 -6.45 23.08 16.96
N ASN A 323 -6.73 22.92 15.66
CA ASN A 323 -8.02 22.48 15.15
C ASN A 323 -7.90 21.30 14.17
N PHE A 324 -6.87 20.48 14.33
CA PHE A 324 -6.51 19.43 13.37
C PHE A 324 -7.63 18.42 13.12
N PHE A 325 -8.23 17.85 14.17
CA PHE A 325 -9.23 16.79 14.04
C PHE A 325 -10.52 17.32 13.42
N THR A 326 -11.02 18.46 13.92
CA THR A 326 -12.27 19.06 13.41
C THR A 326 -12.12 19.59 11.99
N LYS A 327 -10.97 20.17 11.61
CA LYS A 327 -10.70 20.62 10.23
C LYS A 327 -10.64 19.44 9.25
N LEU A 328 -9.97 18.35 9.61
CA LEU A 328 -9.93 17.16 8.75
C LEU A 328 -11.32 16.56 8.58
N LEU A 329 -12.07 16.39 9.68
CA LEU A 329 -13.44 15.88 9.62
C LEU A 329 -14.32 16.76 8.73
N ALA A 330 -14.28 18.09 8.90
CA ALA A 330 -15.04 19.03 8.10
C ALA A 330 -14.66 18.97 6.61
N ALA A 331 -13.37 18.82 6.28
CA ALA A 331 -12.91 18.68 4.90
C ALA A 331 -13.43 17.40 4.23
N LEU A 332 -13.47 16.28 4.97
CA LEU A 332 -14.07 15.03 4.48
C LEU A 332 -15.59 15.17 4.30
N GLN A 333 -16.29 15.75 5.29
CA GLN A 333 -17.74 15.96 5.26
C GLN A 333 -18.21 16.92 4.16
N ALA A 334 -17.36 17.84 3.72
CA ALA A 334 -17.68 18.80 2.68
C ALA A 334 -17.91 18.16 1.29
N ASP A 335 -17.49 16.91 1.08
CA ASP A 335 -17.71 16.17 -0.16
C ASP A 335 -18.42 14.83 0.12
N ARG A 336 -19.49 14.56 -0.66
CA ARG A 336 -20.33 13.37 -0.46
C ARG A 336 -19.57 12.04 -0.64
N ASP A 337 -18.52 12.04 -1.46
CA ASP A 337 -17.76 10.84 -1.78
C ASP A 337 -16.58 10.72 -0.80
N ALA A 338 -15.94 11.84 -0.43
CA ALA A 338 -14.86 11.85 0.58
C ALA A 338 -15.36 11.43 1.98
N SER A 339 -16.56 11.84 2.37
CA SER A 339 -17.21 11.46 3.64
C SER A 339 -17.57 9.97 3.75
N ARG A 340 -17.41 9.19 2.67
CA ARG A 340 -17.71 7.76 2.63
C ARG A 340 -16.50 6.89 2.98
N MET A 341 -15.66 7.33 3.91
CA MET A 341 -14.65 6.50 4.58
C MET A 341 -15.29 5.73 5.73
N ALA A 342 -15.06 4.42 5.82
CA ALA A 342 -15.65 3.59 6.89
C ALA A 342 -15.00 3.85 8.24
N TYR A 343 -13.69 4.09 8.25
CA TYR A 343 -12.92 4.39 9.45
C TYR A 343 -11.74 5.32 9.13
N MET A 344 -11.21 5.92 10.18
CA MET A 344 -9.95 6.67 10.18
C MET A 344 -9.13 6.28 11.41
N LEU A 345 -7.96 5.67 11.20
CA LEU A 345 -7.10 5.20 12.29
C LEU A 345 -5.88 6.12 12.44
N THR A 346 -5.65 6.65 13.63
CA THR A 346 -4.43 7.41 13.94
C THR A 346 -3.37 6.56 14.63
N TRP A 347 -2.13 7.04 14.63
CA TRP A 347 -0.98 6.25 15.06
C TRP A 347 -0.74 6.28 16.58
N ALA A 348 0.25 5.53 17.05
CA ALA A 348 0.40 5.19 18.47
C ALA A 348 1.02 6.30 19.33
N ASN A 349 0.61 6.36 20.60
CA ASN A 349 1.20 7.22 21.62
C ASN A 349 2.41 6.58 22.32
N PHE A 350 3.52 6.38 21.59
CA PHE A 350 4.73 5.76 22.14
C PHE A 350 5.43 6.62 23.22
N GLY A 351 5.24 7.93 23.20
CA GLY A 351 5.78 8.85 24.21
C GLY A 351 5.73 10.31 23.77
N THR A 352 6.37 11.20 24.53
CA THR A 352 6.31 12.65 24.28
C THR A 352 6.99 13.10 22.98
N SER A 353 7.83 12.26 22.39
CA SER A 353 8.47 12.52 21.08
C SER A 353 7.70 11.94 19.90
N ASN A 354 6.71 11.07 20.14
CA ASN A 354 5.94 10.42 19.09
C ASN A 354 4.57 9.98 19.66
N PHE A 355 3.54 10.78 19.39
CA PHE A 355 2.17 10.54 19.79
C PHE A 355 1.20 11.26 18.86
N PHE A 356 -0.06 10.80 18.81
CA PHE A 356 -1.05 11.29 17.84
C PHE A 356 -2.41 11.57 18.47
N VAL A 357 -2.74 10.94 19.60
CA VAL A 357 -3.94 11.26 20.39
C VAL A 357 -3.56 12.24 21.52
N PRO A 358 -4.23 13.39 21.67
CA PRO A 358 -3.97 14.31 22.77
C PRO A 358 -4.37 13.68 24.10
N TYR A 359 -3.56 13.89 25.13
CA TYR A 359 -3.75 13.36 26.48
C TYR A 359 -4.45 14.37 27.40
N LYS A 360 -5.10 13.84 28.43
CA LYS A 360 -5.73 14.62 29.51
C LYS A 360 -5.05 14.32 30.84
N ASN A 361 -4.67 15.38 31.57
CA ASN A 361 -4.07 15.32 32.89
C ASN A 361 -2.88 14.34 32.98
N ALA A 362 -2.00 14.35 31.97
CA ALA A 362 -0.80 13.53 31.99
C ALA A 362 0.19 14.05 33.05
N ALA A 363 0.80 13.13 33.79
CA ALA A 363 1.68 13.46 34.91
C ALA A 363 2.84 14.35 34.45
N GLY A 364 2.96 15.55 35.04
CA GLY A 364 4.00 16.52 34.71
C GLY A 364 3.80 17.29 33.39
N LEU A 365 2.73 17.00 32.64
CA LEU A 365 2.42 17.65 31.35
C LEU A 365 1.08 18.40 31.38
N GLY A 366 0.13 17.98 32.23
CA GLY A 366 -1.22 18.53 32.25
C GLY A 366 -2.07 18.05 31.07
N ASP A 367 -3.00 18.89 30.62
CA ASP A 367 -3.79 18.65 29.42
C ASP A 367 -3.00 19.07 28.18
N HIS A 368 -3.09 18.28 27.11
CA HIS A 368 -2.49 18.64 25.83
C HIS A 368 -3.30 19.76 25.13
N ASP A 369 -2.63 20.68 24.42
CA ASP A 369 -3.27 21.85 23.78
C ASP A 369 -4.40 21.48 22.78
N LEU A 370 -4.27 20.35 22.06
CA LEU A 370 -5.31 19.81 21.16
C LEU A 370 -6.45 19.07 21.84
N LEU A 371 -6.45 18.90 23.18
CA LEU A 371 -7.48 18.11 23.87
C LEU A 371 -8.89 18.64 23.62
N MET A 372 -9.06 19.96 23.56
CA MET A 372 -10.37 20.58 23.29
C MET A 372 -10.88 20.23 21.90
N ASP A 373 -10.04 20.33 20.87
CA ASP A 373 -10.39 20.00 19.49
C ASP A 373 -10.75 18.52 19.34
N PHE A 374 -9.97 17.63 19.94
CA PHE A 374 -10.27 16.20 19.93
C PHE A 374 -11.56 15.86 20.69
N THR A 375 -11.86 16.61 21.76
CA THR A 375 -13.13 16.47 22.49
C THR A 375 -14.32 16.89 21.63
N GLU A 376 -14.19 17.95 20.83
CA GLU A 376 -15.24 18.37 19.88
C GLU A 376 -15.38 17.38 18.73
N PHE A 377 -14.27 16.87 18.19
CA PHE A 377 -14.26 15.78 17.22
C PHE A 377 -15.04 14.56 17.74
N HIS A 378 -14.77 14.11 18.97
CA HIS A 378 -15.49 12.99 19.60
C HIS A 378 -17.00 13.23 19.77
N LYS A 379 -17.44 14.48 19.95
CA LYS A 379 -18.87 14.81 20.09
C LYS A 379 -19.58 14.92 18.75
N ASP A 380 -18.86 15.01 17.64
CA ASP A 380 -19.45 15.15 16.32
C ASP A 380 -20.21 13.86 15.96
N PRO A 381 -21.50 13.96 15.57
CA PRO A 381 -22.34 12.79 15.29
C PRO A 381 -21.90 12.00 14.05
N ALA A 382 -20.97 12.50 13.26
CA ALA A 382 -20.37 11.74 12.17
C ALA A 382 -19.15 10.93 12.61
N THR A 383 -18.74 10.97 13.87
CA THR A 383 -17.67 10.12 14.40
C THR A 383 -18.26 9.00 15.24
N ALA A 384 -17.71 7.79 15.10
CA ALA A 384 -18.13 6.63 15.88
C ALA A 384 -16.97 6.14 16.75
N PHE A 385 -17.21 6.07 18.06
CA PHE A 385 -16.32 5.50 19.07
C PHE A 385 -16.90 4.16 19.55
N SER A 386 -16.34 3.58 20.61
CA SER A 386 -16.70 2.21 21.00
C SER A 386 -18.19 2.03 21.33
N LYS A 387 -18.85 3.07 21.86
CA LYS A 387 -20.30 3.03 22.18
C LYS A 387 -21.15 2.94 20.92
N GLU A 388 -20.88 3.78 19.92
CA GLU A 388 -21.61 3.80 18.65
C GLU A 388 -21.40 2.48 17.90
N VAL A 389 -20.15 2.00 17.84
CA VAL A 389 -19.81 0.72 17.22
C VAL A 389 -20.52 -0.45 17.93
N THR A 390 -20.53 -0.46 19.26
CA THR A 390 -21.25 -1.49 20.04
C THR A 390 -22.75 -1.45 19.76
N ALA A 391 -23.36 -0.26 19.77
CA ALA A 391 -24.78 -0.07 19.51
C ALA A 391 -25.17 -0.52 18.09
N ALA A 392 -24.25 -0.43 17.13
CA ALA A 392 -24.45 -0.84 15.74
C ALA A 392 -24.39 -2.35 15.50
N ASN A 393 -24.15 -3.18 16.54
CA ASN A 393 -24.10 -4.64 16.45
C ASN A 393 -23.20 -5.15 15.30
N VAL A 394 -21.95 -4.69 15.25
CA VAL A 394 -20.95 -4.96 14.18
C VAL A 394 -20.92 -6.42 13.73
N TYR A 395 -20.96 -7.35 14.68
CA TYR A 395 -20.68 -8.76 14.46
C TYR A 395 -21.92 -9.67 14.43
N GLY A 396 -23.13 -9.09 14.45
CA GLY A 396 -24.39 -9.83 14.51
C GLY A 396 -25.21 -9.81 13.21
N ARG A 397 -24.64 -9.41 12.07
CA ARG A 397 -25.33 -9.33 10.77
C ARG A 397 -25.26 -10.68 10.03
N SER A 398 -26.38 -11.09 9.45
CA SER A 398 -26.43 -12.26 8.55
C SER A 398 -26.10 -11.84 7.13
N VAL A 399 -25.01 -12.36 6.58
CA VAL A 399 -24.44 -11.96 5.28
C VAL A 399 -24.01 -13.20 4.51
N GLN A 400 -24.39 -13.26 3.22
CA GLN A 400 -23.97 -14.29 2.28
C GLN A 400 -22.81 -13.79 1.42
N THR A 401 -21.84 -14.64 1.12
CA THR A 401 -20.73 -14.34 0.20
C THR A 401 -21.11 -14.65 -1.24
N ALA A 402 -20.63 -13.83 -2.16
CA ALA A 402 -20.71 -14.10 -3.59
C ALA A 402 -19.78 -15.29 -3.93
N PRO A 403 -20.13 -16.11 -4.94
CA PRO A 403 -19.21 -17.12 -5.44
C PRO A 403 -18.02 -16.46 -6.12
N GLU A 404 -16.84 -17.02 -5.87
CA GLU A 404 -15.60 -16.60 -6.52
C GLU A 404 -15.59 -16.89 -8.02
N LYS A 405 -14.92 -16.03 -8.77
CA LYS A 405 -14.74 -16.20 -10.21
C LYS A 405 -13.49 -17.05 -10.49
N PRO A 406 -13.50 -17.85 -11.57
CA PRO A 406 -12.30 -18.51 -12.05
C PRO A 406 -11.16 -17.50 -12.23
N LEU A 407 -10.01 -17.77 -11.60
CA LEU A 407 -8.86 -16.89 -11.62
C LEU A 407 -7.60 -17.65 -12.02
N LEU A 408 -6.76 -17.00 -12.82
CA LEU A 408 -5.49 -17.49 -13.31
C LEU A 408 -4.46 -16.37 -13.15
N HIS A 409 -3.31 -16.67 -12.54
CA HIS A 409 -2.14 -15.78 -12.59
C HIS A 409 -0.83 -16.56 -12.63
N ILE A 410 0.19 -15.91 -13.18
CA ILE A 410 1.57 -16.41 -13.22
C ILE A 410 2.26 -15.91 -11.96
N ALA A 411 2.65 -16.83 -11.08
CA ALA A 411 3.32 -16.52 -9.83
C ALA A 411 4.82 -16.26 -10.05
N THR A 412 5.48 -17.06 -10.89
CA THR A 412 6.84 -16.81 -11.39
C THR A 412 7.01 -17.33 -12.81
N PRO A 413 7.79 -16.65 -13.68
CA PRO A 413 8.40 -15.34 -13.46
C PRO A 413 7.34 -14.22 -13.38
N ASN A 414 7.74 -13.06 -12.89
CA ASN A 414 6.90 -11.85 -12.95
C ASN A 414 7.14 -11.13 -14.29
N ALA A 415 6.23 -10.20 -14.63
CA ALA A 415 6.42 -9.43 -15.84
C ALA A 415 7.72 -8.63 -15.77
N GLN A 416 8.38 -8.51 -16.92
CA GLN A 416 9.64 -7.81 -17.12
C GLN A 416 10.86 -8.46 -16.44
N ASP A 417 10.70 -9.62 -15.79
CA ASP A 417 11.85 -10.39 -15.29
C ASP A 417 12.83 -10.68 -16.43
N ILE A 418 14.12 -10.57 -16.12
CA ILE A 418 15.23 -10.93 -17.02
C ILE A 418 15.67 -12.35 -16.66
N LEU A 419 15.48 -13.27 -17.60
CA LEU A 419 15.78 -14.69 -17.46
C LEU A 419 17.08 -15.03 -18.18
N SER A 420 17.87 -15.95 -17.65
CA SER A 420 19.07 -16.42 -18.33
C SER A 420 18.73 -17.51 -19.35
N SER A 421 19.37 -17.47 -20.53
CA SER A 421 19.29 -18.55 -21.52
C SER A 421 20.14 -19.77 -21.12
N LYS A 422 21.06 -19.59 -20.16
CA LYS A 422 21.98 -20.63 -19.67
C LYS A 422 21.41 -21.53 -18.58
N THR A 423 20.28 -21.14 -17.97
CA THR A 423 19.68 -21.88 -16.86
C THR A 423 18.19 -22.10 -17.08
N GLN A 424 17.67 -23.23 -16.61
CA GLN A 424 16.24 -23.47 -16.55
C GLN A 424 15.58 -22.54 -15.53
N THR A 425 14.39 -22.04 -15.88
CA THR A 425 13.50 -21.27 -15.01
C THR A 425 12.24 -22.09 -14.75
N THR A 426 11.91 -22.27 -13.46
CA THR A 426 10.63 -22.88 -13.08
C THR A 426 9.49 -21.88 -13.25
N LEU A 427 8.61 -22.15 -14.21
CA LEU A 427 7.33 -21.46 -14.35
C LEU A 427 6.38 -21.94 -13.24
N ARG A 428 5.71 -21.03 -12.54
CA ARG A 428 4.70 -21.33 -11.52
C ARG A 428 3.42 -20.59 -11.84
N VAL A 429 2.33 -21.32 -11.92
CA VAL A 429 1.01 -20.81 -12.26
C VAL A 429 0.03 -21.19 -11.18
N LYS A 430 -0.72 -20.20 -10.69
CA LYS A 430 -1.82 -20.41 -9.76
C LYS A 430 -3.13 -20.37 -10.52
N VAL A 431 -3.97 -21.38 -10.27
CA VAL A 431 -5.34 -21.45 -10.76
C VAL A 431 -6.26 -21.60 -9.57
N LEU A 432 -7.27 -20.73 -9.49
CA LEU A 432 -8.22 -20.67 -8.38
C LEU A 432 -9.66 -20.78 -8.90
N HIS A 433 -10.53 -21.35 -8.06
CA HIS A 433 -11.99 -21.38 -8.23
C HIS A 433 -12.50 -22.03 -9.53
N VAL A 434 -11.71 -22.92 -10.15
CA VAL A 434 -12.13 -23.68 -11.33
C VAL A 434 -11.49 -25.06 -11.35
N GLY A 435 -12.28 -26.08 -11.74
CA GLY A 435 -11.76 -27.42 -11.99
C GLY A 435 -10.97 -27.45 -13.29
N VAL A 436 -9.75 -27.97 -13.27
CA VAL A 436 -8.79 -27.90 -14.39
C VAL A 436 -8.68 -29.25 -15.09
N SER A 437 -8.74 -29.25 -16.42
CA SER A 437 -8.42 -30.44 -17.24
C SER A 437 -7.00 -30.40 -17.79
N LYS A 438 -6.48 -29.22 -18.13
CA LYS A 438 -5.14 -29.02 -18.69
C LYS A 438 -4.66 -27.59 -18.42
N VAL A 439 -3.38 -27.41 -18.09
CA VAL A 439 -2.71 -26.11 -18.07
C VAL A 439 -1.53 -26.16 -19.03
N THR A 440 -1.37 -25.12 -19.83
CA THR A 440 -0.29 -25.05 -20.82
C THR A 440 0.37 -23.68 -20.81
N TYR A 441 1.63 -23.62 -21.24
CA TYR A 441 2.30 -22.37 -21.59
C TYR A 441 2.76 -22.36 -23.04
N ARG A 442 2.99 -21.17 -23.58
CA ARG A 442 3.62 -20.92 -24.89
C ARG A 442 4.50 -19.67 -24.82
N ILE A 443 5.46 -19.57 -25.73
CA ILE A 443 6.44 -18.48 -25.79
C ILE A 443 6.30 -17.70 -27.10
N GLY A 444 6.20 -16.37 -26.99
CA GLY A 444 6.05 -15.47 -28.12
C GLY A 444 4.80 -15.76 -28.95
N ASN A 445 4.96 -15.72 -30.27
CA ASN A 445 3.88 -15.98 -31.23
C ASN A 445 3.79 -17.46 -31.67
N ASP A 446 4.63 -18.33 -31.12
CA ASP A 446 4.58 -19.77 -31.41
C ASP A 446 3.26 -20.34 -30.85
N PRO A 447 2.39 -20.95 -31.68
CA PRO A 447 1.14 -21.54 -31.20
C PRO A 447 1.34 -22.84 -30.41
N THR A 448 2.55 -23.37 -30.34
CA THR A 448 2.86 -24.63 -29.63
C THR A 448 2.61 -24.47 -28.13
N GLU A 449 1.69 -25.29 -27.62
CA GLU A 449 1.37 -25.38 -26.20
C GLU A 449 2.18 -26.50 -25.52
N PHE A 450 2.89 -26.15 -24.46
CA PHE A 450 3.60 -27.08 -23.59
C PHE A 450 2.81 -27.29 -22.30
N GLU A 451 2.56 -28.53 -21.92
CA GLU A 451 1.77 -28.85 -20.73
C GLU A 451 2.54 -28.56 -19.44
N MET A 452 1.82 -28.07 -18.43
CA MET A 452 2.31 -27.84 -17.08
C MET A 452 1.72 -28.88 -16.13
N ALA A 453 2.54 -29.39 -15.22
CA ALA A 453 2.13 -30.39 -14.25
C ALA A 453 1.74 -29.72 -12.93
N LEU A 454 0.69 -30.21 -12.27
CA LEU A 454 0.41 -29.80 -10.89
C LEU A 454 1.55 -30.30 -9.98
N ASP A 455 2.18 -29.41 -9.22
CA ASP A 455 3.21 -29.75 -8.25
C ASP A 455 2.56 -30.00 -6.87
N PRO A 456 2.44 -31.27 -6.43
CA PRO A 456 1.85 -31.60 -5.14
C PRO A 456 2.81 -31.36 -3.97
N SER A 457 4.09 -31.08 -4.22
CA SER A 457 5.10 -30.92 -3.18
C SER A 457 5.03 -29.56 -2.48
N THR A 458 4.46 -28.55 -3.16
CA THR A 458 4.25 -27.23 -2.58
C THR A 458 2.83 -27.11 -2.00
N PRO A 459 2.67 -26.51 -0.80
CA PRO A 459 1.34 -26.31 -0.24
C PRO A 459 0.45 -25.40 -1.11
N MET A 460 1.08 -24.51 -1.90
CA MET A 460 0.39 -23.63 -2.84
C MET A 460 -0.22 -24.36 -4.03
N LYS A 461 0.19 -25.60 -4.33
CA LYS A 461 -0.32 -26.41 -5.45
C LYS A 461 -0.27 -25.66 -6.79
N TYR A 462 0.91 -25.16 -7.14
CA TYR A 462 1.12 -24.53 -8.44
C TYR A 462 1.10 -25.56 -9.57
N TYR A 463 0.67 -25.13 -10.75
CA TYR A 463 1.06 -25.81 -11.99
C TYR A 463 2.45 -25.31 -12.37
N THR A 464 3.37 -26.23 -12.66
CA THR A 464 4.77 -25.94 -12.93
C THR A 464 5.25 -26.56 -14.23
N ALA A 465 6.24 -25.91 -14.83
CA ALA A 465 7.03 -26.42 -15.93
C ALA A 465 8.43 -25.81 -15.89
N GLU A 466 9.42 -26.54 -16.36
CA GLU A 466 10.78 -26.01 -16.54
C GLU A 466 10.92 -25.46 -17.95
N TRP A 467 11.30 -24.19 -18.06
CA TRP A 467 11.58 -23.56 -19.33
C TRP A 467 13.00 -23.00 -19.34
N GLN A 468 13.79 -23.41 -20.33
CA GLN A 468 15.06 -22.77 -20.66
C GLN A 468 14.82 -21.85 -21.87
N PRO A 469 15.02 -20.53 -21.73
CA PRO A 469 14.93 -19.62 -22.86
C PRO A 469 15.94 -19.98 -23.96
N ASP A 470 15.52 -19.84 -25.22
CA ASP A 470 16.42 -20.04 -26.36
C ASP A 470 17.51 -18.95 -26.35
N ALA A 471 18.76 -19.32 -26.66
CA ALA A 471 19.86 -18.37 -26.79
C ALA A 471 19.60 -17.30 -27.87
N ALA A 472 18.75 -17.59 -28.86
CA ALA A 472 18.30 -16.62 -29.87
C ALA A 472 17.45 -15.49 -29.29
N LEU A 473 16.92 -15.65 -28.07
CA LEU A 473 16.20 -14.60 -27.37
C LEU A 473 17.14 -13.67 -26.57
N ASP A 474 18.44 -13.94 -26.49
CA ASP A 474 19.36 -13.10 -25.72
C ASP A 474 19.30 -11.64 -26.17
N GLU A 475 19.24 -10.75 -25.19
CA GLU A 475 19.01 -9.32 -25.36
C GLU A 475 17.63 -8.92 -25.94
N THR A 476 16.66 -9.82 -25.98
CA THR A 476 15.31 -9.54 -26.51
C THR A 476 14.21 -9.80 -25.47
N GLY A 477 13.06 -9.19 -25.70
CA GLY A 477 11.83 -9.48 -24.97
C GLY A 477 10.99 -10.53 -25.70
N THR A 478 10.31 -11.38 -24.94
CA THR A 478 9.29 -12.31 -25.45
C THR A 478 8.06 -12.27 -24.54
N THR A 479 7.01 -13.00 -24.90
CA THR A 479 5.79 -13.10 -24.11
C THR A 479 5.61 -14.53 -23.62
N LEU A 480 5.51 -14.71 -22.31
CA LEU A 480 5.04 -15.96 -21.71
C LEU A 480 3.52 -15.90 -21.62
N THR A 481 2.84 -16.81 -22.32
CA THR A 481 1.38 -16.95 -22.23
C THR A 481 1.03 -18.25 -21.57
N VAL A 482 0.14 -18.22 -20.58
CA VAL A 482 -0.39 -19.38 -19.89
C VAL A 482 -1.88 -19.49 -20.15
N LYS A 483 -2.32 -20.71 -20.42
CA LYS A 483 -3.71 -21.02 -20.72
C LYS A 483 -4.19 -22.18 -19.87
N VAL A 484 -5.36 -22.01 -19.27
CA VAL A 484 -6.07 -23.03 -18.49
C VAL A 484 -7.28 -23.49 -19.27
N TYR A 485 -7.35 -24.80 -19.48
CA TYR A 485 -8.53 -25.48 -19.98
C TYR A 485 -9.32 -26.00 -18.77
N PRO A 486 -10.48 -25.40 -18.47
CA PRO A 486 -11.29 -25.88 -17.38
C PRO A 486 -12.08 -27.12 -17.79
N THR A 487 -12.41 -27.95 -16.81
CA THR A 487 -13.31 -29.11 -16.98
C THR A 487 -14.70 -28.70 -17.49
N ARG A 488 -15.12 -27.45 -17.21
CA ARG A 488 -16.36 -26.82 -17.69
C ARG A 488 -16.13 -25.33 -17.91
N GLY A 489 -16.68 -24.76 -18.97
CA GLY A 489 -16.57 -23.33 -19.28
C GLY A 489 -15.52 -23.02 -20.35
N ALA A 490 -15.30 -21.73 -20.60
CA ALA A 490 -14.33 -21.26 -21.58
C ALA A 490 -12.90 -21.27 -20.99
N PRO A 491 -11.86 -21.48 -21.82
CA PRO A 491 -10.48 -21.35 -21.38
C PRO A 491 -10.17 -19.98 -20.76
N LEU A 492 -9.29 -19.97 -19.76
CA LEU A 492 -8.69 -18.76 -19.22
C LEU A 492 -7.30 -18.60 -19.82
N GLU A 493 -6.88 -17.37 -20.10
CA GLU A 493 -5.56 -17.08 -20.65
C GLU A 493 -5.01 -15.81 -20.00
N THR A 494 -3.72 -15.81 -19.70
CA THR A 494 -2.99 -14.62 -19.25
C THR A 494 -1.60 -14.62 -19.86
N SER A 495 -1.05 -13.43 -20.08
CA SER A 495 0.27 -13.26 -20.66
C SER A 495 1.08 -12.24 -19.87
N ILE A 496 2.40 -12.45 -19.81
CA ILE A 496 3.35 -11.48 -19.27
C ILE A 496 4.52 -11.31 -20.24
N PRO A 497 5.04 -10.08 -20.41
CA PRO A 497 6.32 -9.87 -21.06
C PRO A 497 7.44 -10.38 -20.15
N VAL A 498 8.44 -11.04 -20.71
CA VAL A 498 9.70 -11.43 -20.03
C VAL A 498 10.87 -11.11 -20.95
N TYR A 499 12.05 -10.93 -20.38
CA TYR A 499 13.26 -10.64 -21.14
C TYR A 499 14.28 -11.75 -20.96
N VAL A 500 15.15 -11.93 -21.94
CA VAL A 500 16.25 -12.89 -21.85
C VAL A 500 17.58 -12.13 -21.90
N GLY A 501 18.48 -12.46 -20.99
CA GLY A 501 19.75 -11.77 -20.85
C GLY A 501 20.76 -12.61 -20.08
N ASP A 502 21.89 -12.93 -20.73
CA ASP A 502 23.00 -13.66 -20.10
C ASP A 502 24.19 -12.79 -19.72
N SER A 503 24.19 -11.53 -20.14
CA SER A 503 25.08 -10.50 -19.64
C SER A 503 24.66 -10.18 -18.20
N ALA A 504 25.54 -10.44 -17.23
CA ALA A 504 25.40 -9.86 -15.90
C ALA A 504 25.33 -8.35 -16.13
N GLY A 505 24.16 -7.73 -15.90
CA GLY A 505 23.99 -6.29 -16.05
C GLY A 505 25.09 -5.54 -15.30
N GLU A 506 25.36 -4.29 -15.67
CA GLU A 506 26.47 -3.49 -15.15
C GLU A 506 26.65 -3.66 -13.62
N THR A 507 27.71 -4.38 -13.24
CA THR A 507 28.00 -4.74 -11.85
C THR A 507 28.97 -3.76 -11.19
N ASP A 508 29.52 -2.80 -11.96
CA ASP A 508 30.38 -1.78 -11.38
C ASP A 508 29.56 -0.94 -10.40
N PRO A 509 29.88 -0.97 -9.09
CA PRO A 509 29.15 -0.20 -8.09
C PRO A 509 29.19 1.30 -8.36
N LEU A 510 30.15 1.81 -9.14
CA LEU A 510 30.29 3.22 -9.47
C LEU A 510 29.33 3.69 -10.58
N ILE A 511 28.73 2.78 -11.35
CA ILE A 511 27.83 3.17 -12.44
C ILE A 511 26.39 3.25 -11.93
N VAL A 512 25.79 4.42 -12.07
CA VAL A 512 24.34 4.60 -11.83
C VAL A 512 23.58 4.00 -13.01
N ASP A 513 23.84 4.51 -14.22
CA ASP A 513 23.22 4.02 -15.44
C ASP A 513 23.93 4.48 -16.71
N THR A 514 24.08 3.57 -17.67
CA THR A 514 24.47 3.82 -19.06
C THR A 514 23.29 3.67 -20.02
N PHE A 515 22.11 3.27 -19.51
CA PHE A 515 20.88 3.02 -20.27
C PHE A 515 20.93 1.89 -21.32
N ASP A 516 22.10 1.36 -21.64
CA ASP A 516 22.25 0.27 -22.61
C ASP A 516 21.73 -1.08 -22.13
N ARG A 517 21.77 -1.33 -20.82
CA ARG A 517 21.29 -2.59 -20.22
C ARG A 517 19.80 -2.85 -20.41
N TYR A 518 19.03 -1.83 -20.78
CA TYR A 518 17.60 -1.95 -21.02
C TYR A 518 17.26 -2.52 -22.41
N LYS A 519 18.28 -2.78 -23.25
CA LYS A 519 18.12 -3.56 -24.49
C LYS A 519 17.03 -2.99 -25.42
N GLY A 520 16.91 -1.66 -25.47
CA GLY A 520 15.88 -0.96 -26.26
C GLY A 520 14.46 -1.01 -25.69
N SER A 521 14.28 -1.58 -24.49
CA SER A 521 12.97 -1.67 -23.82
C SER A 521 12.73 -0.51 -22.86
N ASN A 522 11.79 0.38 -23.22
CA ASN A 522 11.27 1.39 -22.30
C ASN A 522 10.60 0.75 -21.07
N ALA A 523 10.01 -0.43 -21.22
CA ALA A 523 9.40 -1.15 -20.10
C ALA A 523 10.44 -1.58 -19.04
N LEU A 524 11.63 -2.04 -19.46
CA LEU A 524 12.72 -2.34 -18.52
C LEU A 524 13.29 -1.07 -17.87
N LEU A 525 13.36 0.03 -18.64
CA LEU A 525 13.75 1.33 -18.12
C LEU A 525 12.77 1.85 -17.06
N ASP A 526 11.47 1.85 -17.38
CA ASP A 526 10.37 2.25 -16.48
C ASP A 526 10.37 1.41 -15.19
N THR A 527 10.73 0.14 -15.29
CA THR A 527 10.84 -0.75 -14.12
C THR A 527 12.01 -0.39 -13.21
N ALA A 528 13.08 0.17 -13.77
CA ALA A 528 14.32 0.45 -13.05
C ALA A 528 14.33 1.82 -12.36
N TYR A 529 13.31 2.65 -12.59
CA TYR A 529 13.16 3.98 -12.00
C TYR A 529 11.75 4.13 -11.40
N SER A 530 11.66 4.76 -10.24
CA SER A 530 10.37 5.10 -9.62
C SER A 530 10.04 6.57 -9.87
N PRO A 531 8.84 6.90 -10.37
CA PRO A 531 8.42 8.28 -10.53
C PRO A 531 8.18 8.94 -9.17
N ALA A 532 8.42 10.25 -9.11
CA ALA A 532 8.11 11.08 -7.96
C ALA A 532 7.55 12.43 -8.42
N GLY A 533 6.63 13.01 -7.67
CA GLY A 533 6.08 14.34 -7.97
C GLY A 533 4.98 14.36 -9.04
N ASP A 534 4.95 15.44 -9.81
CA ASP A 534 4.08 15.64 -10.97
C ASP A 534 4.40 14.64 -12.12
N PRO A 535 3.50 14.46 -13.11
CA PRO A 535 3.68 13.46 -14.16
C PRO A 535 4.96 13.63 -15.00
N SER A 536 5.60 12.49 -15.28
CA SER A 536 6.73 12.41 -16.21
C SER A 536 6.78 11.07 -16.94
N THR A 537 7.60 11.00 -17.99
CA THR A 537 7.82 9.81 -18.79
C THR A 537 9.31 9.69 -19.11
N ILE A 538 9.84 8.47 -19.02
CA ILE A 538 11.20 8.15 -19.42
C ILE A 538 11.19 7.20 -20.61
N THR A 539 12.08 7.45 -21.57
CA THR A 539 12.24 6.59 -22.74
C THR A 539 13.70 6.51 -23.14
N LEU A 540 14.12 5.39 -23.71
CA LEU A 540 15.43 5.25 -24.33
C LEU A 540 15.49 6.07 -25.63
N ASN A 541 16.60 6.77 -25.84
CA ASN A 541 16.84 7.59 -27.02
C ASN A 541 18.14 7.18 -27.72
N GLU A 542 18.09 6.90 -29.02
CA GLU A 542 19.22 6.40 -29.80
C GLU A 542 20.18 7.50 -30.31
N THR A 543 19.78 8.78 -30.21
CA THR A 543 20.49 9.88 -30.90
C THR A 543 21.01 10.95 -29.95
N ARG A 544 20.34 11.18 -28.82
CA ARG A 544 20.67 12.18 -27.81
C ARG A 544 21.33 11.52 -26.61
N LYS A 545 22.62 11.21 -26.76
CA LYS A 545 23.39 10.40 -25.80
C LYS A 545 24.88 10.74 -25.84
N GLY A 546 25.59 10.38 -24.78
CA GLY A 546 27.04 10.58 -24.61
C GLY A 546 27.87 9.45 -25.23
N SER A 547 27.44 8.20 -25.05
CA SER A 547 28.02 7.02 -25.70
C SER A 547 26.96 5.94 -25.92
N GLY A 548 27.32 4.65 -25.90
CA GLY A 548 26.35 3.57 -25.95
C GLY A 548 25.46 3.50 -27.19
N LYS A 549 24.40 2.69 -27.08
CA LYS A 549 23.26 2.63 -28.00
C LYS A 549 22.15 3.59 -27.57
N TYR A 550 21.93 3.75 -26.27
CA TYR A 550 20.80 4.52 -25.73
C TYR A 550 21.26 5.54 -24.68
N GLY A 551 20.60 6.70 -24.65
CA GLY A 551 20.57 7.60 -23.49
C GLY A 551 19.14 7.71 -22.94
N LEU A 552 18.99 8.35 -21.79
CA LEU A 552 17.69 8.67 -21.20
C LEU A 552 17.10 9.92 -21.84
N GLN A 553 15.85 9.84 -22.27
CA GLN A 553 14.98 10.98 -22.51
C GLN A 553 13.99 11.10 -21.35
N PHE A 554 14.06 12.20 -20.60
CA PHE A 554 13.19 12.48 -19.47
C PHE A 554 12.24 13.64 -19.82
N ALA A 555 11.01 13.30 -20.16
CA ALA A 555 9.94 14.24 -20.47
C ALA A 555 9.09 14.52 -19.24
N TYR A 556 8.77 15.78 -18.98
CA TYR A 556 8.06 16.17 -17.77
C TYR A 556 6.93 17.17 -18.00
N THR A 557 5.93 17.13 -17.12
CA THR A 557 4.90 18.17 -16.96
C THR A 557 4.79 18.56 -15.49
N LEU A 558 5.12 19.81 -15.17
CA LEU A 558 5.00 20.39 -13.83
C LEU A 558 3.59 20.91 -13.60
N GLY A 559 2.96 20.38 -12.56
CA GLY A 559 1.60 20.64 -12.13
C GLY A 559 1.56 21.31 -10.76
N SER A 560 0.70 20.80 -9.88
CA SER A 560 0.46 21.36 -8.56
C SER A 560 1.58 21.09 -7.55
N GLN A 561 2.34 20.00 -7.71
CA GLN A 561 3.46 19.72 -6.81
C GLN A 561 4.65 20.64 -7.09
N GLY A 562 4.76 21.13 -8.33
CA GLY A 562 5.81 22.06 -8.75
C GLY A 562 7.17 21.38 -8.93
N TYR A 563 7.21 20.04 -8.87
CA TYR A 563 8.39 19.23 -9.15
C TYR A 563 7.97 17.87 -9.73
N THR A 564 8.86 17.25 -10.51
CA THR A 564 8.77 15.84 -10.92
C THR A 564 10.14 15.19 -10.78
N GLY A 565 10.21 13.87 -10.76
CA GLY A 565 11.47 13.16 -10.75
C GLY A 565 11.36 11.67 -11.04
N GLN A 566 12.54 11.08 -11.20
CA GLN A 566 12.77 9.66 -11.47
C GLN A 566 13.90 9.19 -10.57
N VAL A 567 13.63 8.18 -9.74
CA VAL A 567 14.54 7.70 -8.70
C VAL A 567 14.98 6.29 -9.01
N LYS A 568 16.28 6.09 -9.11
CA LYS A 568 16.89 4.78 -9.25
C LYS A 568 17.43 4.30 -7.91
N ASN A 569 17.06 3.09 -7.53
CA ASN A 569 17.69 2.40 -6.41
C ASN A 569 19.03 1.78 -6.82
N LEU A 570 20.03 1.95 -5.95
CA LEU A 570 21.39 1.45 -6.12
C LEU A 570 21.77 0.41 -5.07
N GLY A 571 20.90 0.10 -4.11
CA GLY A 571 21.07 -1.04 -3.19
C GLY A 571 22.16 -0.88 -2.14
N GLY A 572 22.69 0.33 -1.92
CA GLY A 572 23.75 0.57 -0.94
C GLY A 572 25.15 0.29 -1.49
N VAL A 573 25.40 0.61 -2.76
CA VAL A 573 26.73 0.45 -3.40
C VAL A 573 27.77 1.37 -2.77
N ASN A 574 29.04 0.96 -2.93
CA ASN A 574 30.17 1.69 -2.36
C ASN A 574 30.85 2.58 -3.42
N TRP A 575 30.77 3.88 -3.23
CA TRP A 575 31.43 4.93 -4.03
C TRP A 575 32.64 5.57 -3.32
N SER A 576 33.16 4.99 -2.25
CA SER A 576 34.20 5.62 -1.42
C SER A 576 35.54 5.84 -2.16
N SER A 577 35.73 5.21 -3.33
CA SER A 577 36.87 5.43 -4.22
C SER A 577 36.69 6.58 -5.21
N ALA A 578 35.50 7.18 -5.30
CA ALA A 578 35.18 8.27 -6.21
C ALA A 578 35.22 9.63 -5.51
N SER A 579 35.49 10.69 -6.27
CA SER A 579 35.49 12.09 -5.79
C SER A 579 34.45 12.98 -6.49
N LYS A 580 33.83 12.49 -7.57
CA LYS A 580 32.85 13.23 -8.37
C LYS A 580 31.80 12.31 -8.98
N LEU A 581 30.67 12.91 -9.35
CA LEU A 581 29.70 12.33 -10.27
C LEU A 581 29.93 12.91 -11.67
N ARG A 582 30.08 12.06 -12.68
CA ARG A 582 30.15 12.44 -14.08
C ARG A 582 28.90 11.96 -14.81
N LEU A 583 28.38 12.79 -15.71
CA LEU A 583 27.30 12.43 -16.62
C LEU A 583 27.38 13.24 -17.91
N TRP A 584 26.76 12.74 -18.97
CA TRP A 584 26.41 13.53 -20.14
C TRP A 584 25.00 14.12 -19.94
N LEU A 585 24.83 15.42 -20.24
CA LEU A 585 23.56 16.13 -20.12
C LEU A 585 23.30 16.94 -21.39
N GLN A 586 22.09 16.82 -21.94
CA GLN A 586 21.52 17.82 -22.84
C GLN A 586 20.32 18.49 -22.15
N PRO A 587 20.48 19.73 -21.67
CA PRO A 587 19.39 20.48 -21.07
C PRO A 587 18.42 21.00 -22.13
N ASP A 588 17.26 21.49 -21.69
CA ASP A 588 16.11 21.81 -22.55
C ASP A 588 15.89 23.32 -22.77
N GLY A 589 16.76 24.18 -22.20
CA GLY A 589 16.63 25.63 -22.27
C GLY A 589 15.49 26.20 -21.42
N SER A 590 14.81 25.39 -20.60
CA SER A 590 13.63 25.82 -19.82
C SER A 590 13.97 26.75 -18.66
N ASN A 591 15.23 26.78 -18.23
CA ASN A 591 15.67 27.42 -16.99
C ASN A 591 14.99 26.87 -15.71
N ASN A 592 14.27 25.75 -15.79
CA ASN A 592 13.83 25.00 -14.61
C ASN A 592 15.04 24.48 -13.82
N LYS A 593 14.82 24.17 -12.55
CA LYS A 593 15.89 23.72 -11.65
C LYS A 593 16.02 22.20 -11.74
N LEU A 594 17.06 21.71 -12.43
CA LEU A 594 17.46 20.30 -12.35
C LEU A 594 18.09 20.03 -10.98
N VAL A 595 17.67 18.94 -10.35
CA VAL A 595 18.23 18.44 -9.10
C VAL A 595 18.73 17.03 -9.34
N LEU A 596 20.04 16.82 -9.17
CA LEU A 596 20.63 15.49 -9.09
C LEU A 596 20.82 15.18 -7.61
N GLN A 597 20.09 14.16 -7.13
CA GLN A 597 20.06 13.79 -5.73
C GLN A 597 20.79 12.45 -5.53
N VAL A 598 21.66 12.37 -4.54
CA VAL A 598 22.34 11.15 -4.08
C VAL A 598 21.94 10.91 -2.63
N ASN A 599 21.33 9.77 -2.32
CA ASN A 599 21.13 9.35 -0.94
C ASN A 599 22.33 8.53 -0.46
N ALA A 600 23.11 9.11 0.45
CA ALA A 600 24.30 8.50 1.03
C ALA A 600 24.07 8.25 2.52
N SER A 601 24.08 6.97 2.92
CA SER A 601 23.82 6.52 4.30
C SER A 601 22.51 7.08 4.89
N GLY A 602 21.46 7.20 4.08
CA GLY A 602 20.16 7.72 4.50
C GLY A 602 20.01 9.25 4.41
N ILE A 603 21.08 9.98 4.07
CA ILE A 603 21.07 11.44 3.96
C ILE A 603 20.96 11.84 2.49
N ALA A 604 20.00 12.69 2.15
CA ALA A 604 19.84 13.19 0.78
C ALA A 604 20.79 14.36 0.53
N PHE A 605 21.60 14.25 -0.52
CA PHE A 605 22.50 15.29 -1.00
C PHE A 605 22.12 15.70 -2.42
N GLU A 606 22.11 17.00 -2.71
CA GLU A 606 21.65 17.56 -3.98
C GLU A 606 22.72 18.42 -4.65
N ALA A 607 22.79 18.32 -5.98
CA ALA A 607 23.51 19.23 -6.86
C ALA A 607 22.56 19.80 -7.93
N TYR A 608 22.86 21.01 -8.43
CA TYR A 608 21.93 21.80 -9.26
C TYR A 608 22.57 22.27 -10.58
N PRO A 609 22.87 21.37 -11.52
CA PRO A 609 23.31 21.77 -12.86
C PRO A 609 22.23 22.60 -13.58
N SER A 610 22.65 23.50 -14.47
CA SER A 610 21.74 24.45 -15.14
C SER A 610 20.99 23.82 -16.32
N LEU A 611 19.68 24.12 -16.43
CA LEU A 611 18.86 23.83 -17.62
C LEU A 611 18.69 25.05 -18.55
N ALA A 612 19.40 26.16 -18.32
CA ALA A 612 19.20 27.39 -19.09
C ALA A 612 19.71 27.30 -20.55
N SER A 613 20.66 26.41 -20.81
CA SER A 613 21.20 26.16 -22.15
C SER A 613 20.51 24.95 -22.78
N ALA A 614 20.50 24.88 -24.12
CA ALA A 614 20.13 23.66 -24.85
C ALA A 614 21.35 22.86 -25.35
N ALA A 615 22.57 23.32 -25.04
CA ALA A 615 23.81 22.69 -25.49
C ALA A 615 24.11 21.42 -24.69
N ALA A 616 24.32 20.32 -25.41
CA ALA A 616 24.76 19.06 -24.82
C ALA A 616 26.23 19.11 -24.37
N GLY A 617 26.57 18.40 -23.30
CA GLY A 617 27.95 18.29 -22.86
C GLY A 617 28.15 17.34 -21.68
N TRP A 618 29.42 17.08 -21.38
CA TRP A 618 29.83 16.36 -20.19
C TRP A 618 29.84 17.29 -18.98
N LEU A 619 29.31 16.78 -17.86
CA LEU A 619 29.34 17.42 -16.56
C LEU A 619 30.19 16.59 -15.61
N ASP A 620 31.12 17.27 -14.93
CA ASP A 620 31.85 16.73 -13.79
C ASP A 620 31.39 17.50 -12.54
N LEU A 621 30.75 16.81 -11.60
CA LEU A 621 30.20 17.36 -10.36
C LEU A 621 30.96 16.80 -9.17
N PRO A 622 31.94 17.54 -8.61
CA PRO A 622 32.65 17.09 -7.42
C PRO A 622 31.69 16.84 -6.26
N PHE A 623 31.87 15.77 -5.48
CA PHE A 623 31.00 15.49 -4.33
C PHE A 623 31.02 16.59 -3.27
N SER A 624 32.09 17.40 -3.23
CA SER A 624 32.16 18.61 -2.39
C SER A 624 31.15 19.71 -2.78
N SER A 625 30.64 19.68 -4.01
CA SER A 625 29.61 20.61 -4.51
C SER A 625 28.20 20.24 -4.07
N PHE A 626 27.96 18.96 -3.74
CA PHE A 626 26.68 18.49 -3.24
C PHE A 626 26.42 19.04 -1.82
N LYS A 627 25.18 19.43 -1.56
CA LYS A 627 24.72 19.92 -0.25
C LYS A 627 23.58 19.05 0.24
N VAL A 628 23.46 18.89 1.56
CA VAL A 628 22.29 18.23 2.13
C VAL A 628 21.03 18.90 1.61
N ALA A 629 20.04 18.09 1.23
CA ALA A 629 18.79 18.54 0.67
C ALA A 629 18.13 19.56 1.62
N PRO A 630 17.52 20.65 1.11
CA PRO A 630 17.02 21.74 1.96
C PRO A 630 15.98 21.32 3.00
N TRP A 631 15.27 20.23 2.74
CA TRP A 631 14.24 19.67 3.63
C TRP A 631 14.81 18.75 4.72
N ASP A 632 16.04 18.23 4.56
CA ASP A 632 16.71 17.41 5.58
C ASP A 632 17.47 18.30 6.57
N THR A 633 16.71 19.07 7.33
CA THR A 633 17.23 20.03 8.30
C THR A 633 18.00 19.37 9.44
N SER A 634 17.72 18.10 9.73
CA SER A 634 18.39 17.30 10.77
C SER A 634 19.86 17.01 10.45
N ASN A 635 20.20 16.96 9.16
CA ASN A 635 21.54 16.68 8.66
C ASN A 635 22.23 17.92 8.08
N ALA A 636 21.64 19.12 8.23
CA ALA A 636 22.13 20.35 7.65
C ALA A 636 23.64 20.58 7.92
N GLY A 637 24.38 20.96 6.87
CA GLY A 637 25.81 21.24 6.95
C GLY A 637 26.73 20.02 6.82
N LYS A 638 26.22 18.78 6.83
CA LYS A 638 27.02 17.61 6.49
C LYS A 638 27.49 17.67 5.02
N THR A 639 28.60 17.02 4.74
CA THR A 639 29.17 16.88 3.40
C THR A 639 29.19 15.43 2.98
N LEU A 640 29.20 15.19 1.67
CA LEU A 640 29.21 13.86 1.09
C LEU A 640 30.63 13.26 1.23
N SER A 641 30.91 12.69 2.41
CA SER A 641 32.22 12.19 2.81
C SER A 641 32.51 10.77 2.31
N ALA A 642 33.78 10.36 2.35
CA ALA A 642 34.20 9.00 1.99
C ALA A 642 33.50 7.90 2.82
N ASP A 643 33.14 8.19 4.08
CA ASP A 643 32.40 7.24 4.91
C ASP A 643 30.93 7.13 4.48
N LEU A 644 30.28 8.25 4.16
CA LEU A 644 28.90 8.24 3.68
C LEU A 644 28.78 7.58 2.28
N LEU A 645 29.82 7.75 1.45
CA LEU A 645 29.94 7.14 0.13
C LEU A 645 29.99 5.60 0.17
N LYS A 646 30.21 4.97 1.32
CA LYS A 646 30.20 3.50 1.43
C LYS A 646 28.80 2.90 1.31
N ASP A 647 27.75 3.71 1.41
CA ASP A 647 26.35 3.28 1.39
C ASP A 647 25.50 4.22 0.51
N ILE A 648 25.66 4.13 -0.81
CA ILE A 648 24.82 4.88 -1.76
C ILE A 648 23.55 4.10 -2.09
N ARG A 649 22.43 4.61 -1.60
CA ARG A 649 21.14 3.89 -1.62
C ARG A 649 20.34 4.17 -2.88
N ASN A 650 20.28 5.41 -3.32
CA ASN A 650 19.52 5.81 -4.51
C ASN A 650 20.11 7.05 -5.17
N PHE A 651 19.75 7.22 -6.44
CA PHE A 651 20.05 8.37 -7.27
C PHE A 651 18.75 8.91 -7.88
N GLY A 652 18.47 10.19 -7.67
CA GLY A 652 17.27 10.86 -8.18
C GLY A 652 17.61 11.92 -9.22
N ILE A 653 16.80 11.97 -10.29
CA ILE A 653 16.79 13.03 -11.29
C ILE A 653 15.47 13.77 -11.12
N TYR A 654 15.50 15.01 -10.64
CA TYR A 654 14.29 15.83 -10.50
C TYR A 654 14.36 17.12 -11.31
N VAL A 655 13.19 17.63 -11.69
CA VAL A 655 13.03 18.98 -12.24
C VAL A 655 12.03 19.72 -11.38
N ASN A 656 12.47 20.82 -10.77
CA ASN A 656 11.63 21.72 -10.01
C ASN A 656 11.32 22.96 -10.85
N LYS A 657 10.10 23.48 -10.69
CA LYS A 657 9.67 24.71 -11.34
C LYS A 657 10.59 25.87 -10.93
N ALA A 658 11.07 26.63 -11.91
CA ALA A 658 11.80 27.86 -11.62
C ALA A 658 10.90 28.91 -10.97
N GLU A 659 11.46 29.73 -10.08
CA GLU A 659 10.74 30.86 -9.48
C GLU A 659 10.32 31.90 -10.54
N VAL A 660 11.10 32.05 -11.63
CA VAL A 660 10.82 32.98 -12.73
C VAL A 660 11.16 32.35 -14.08
N GLY A 661 10.26 32.46 -15.05
CA GLY A 661 10.51 32.15 -16.47
C GLY A 661 10.54 30.67 -16.85
N GLY A 662 10.32 29.75 -15.90
CA GLY A 662 10.30 28.30 -16.16
C GLY A 662 9.04 27.83 -16.90
N GLY A 663 9.25 26.97 -17.91
CA GLY A 663 8.16 26.28 -18.60
C GLY A 663 7.52 25.19 -17.74
N ASN A 664 6.22 24.92 -17.94
CA ASN A 664 5.55 23.80 -17.25
C ASN A 664 5.85 22.44 -17.90
N THR A 665 6.45 22.41 -19.08
CA THR A 665 6.77 21.17 -19.81
C THR A 665 8.17 21.26 -20.39
N GLY A 666 8.88 20.15 -20.46
CA GLY A 666 10.21 20.10 -21.07
C GLY A 666 10.71 18.68 -21.26
N THR A 667 11.93 18.55 -21.81
CA THR A 667 12.55 17.25 -22.07
C THR A 667 14.06 17.36 -21.96
N VAL A 668 14.61 16.74 -20.92
CA VAL A 668 16.05 16.69 -20.64
C VAL A 668 16.58 15.33 -21.08
N TYR A 669 17.82 15.29 -21.58
CA TYR A 669 18.49 14.02 -21.92
C TYR A 669 19.71 13.81 -21.04
N LEU A 670 19.86 12.60 -20.52
CA LEU A 670 20.97 12.21 -19.66
C LEU A 670 21.59 10.91 -20.17
N ASP A 671 22.89 10.75 -20.00
CA ASP A 671 23.57 9.50 -20.32
C ASP A 671 24.83 9.32 -19.45
N GLU A 672 25.35 8.10 -19.36
CA GLU A 672 26.66 7.78 -18.77
C GLU A 672 26.84 8.31 -17.33
N ILE A 673 25.84 8.07 -16.48
CA ILE A 673 25.80 8.56 -15.11
C ILE A 673 26.65 7.65 -14.22
N GLN A 674 27.78 8.16 -13.72
CA GLN A 674 28.78 7.36 -13.02
C GLN A 674 29.58 8.18 -12.00
N ALA A 675 29.91 7.56 -10.87
CA ALA A 675 30.88 8.07 -9.93
C ALA A 675 32.30 7.82 -10.45
N GLN A 676 33.20 8.81 -10.35
CA GLN A 676 34.58 8.69 -10.84
C GLN A 676 35.60 9.19 -9.80
N PRO A 677 36.83 8.64 -9.81
CA PRO A 677 37.95 9.12 -8.99
C PRO A 677 38.23 10.61 -9.10
#